data_AF-A0AAD7VB45-F1
#
_entry.id   AF-A0AAD7VB45-F1
#
_cell.length_a   1.000
_cell.length_b   1.000
_cell.length_c   1.000
_cell.angle_alpha   90.00
_cell.angle_beta   90.00
_cell.angle_gamma   90.00
#
_symmetry.space_group_name_H-M   'P 1'
#
loop_
_entity.id
_entity.type
_entity.pdbx_description
1 polymer ?
#
loop_
_entity_poly.entity_id
_entity_poly.type
_entity_poly.pdbx_seq_one_letter_code
_entity_poly.pdbx_strand_id
1 'polypeptide(L)'
;MAPPPNNVETKFYDLPFHRRNLNPAGLNTTFHSKQHNSNPFMPRSSSMFSRHDRKWRWWHYLTLLLIVFGVFQALALITGSKVLHGQQPALRIALRQYPPIPYKQLDASTLPIDRGAIVYHVSKEFGPATSTQLGVTVTALAAAQQQRTEANVRVVMPYYSFLKNKYDIEKVTDLTIDVRDKKKRLIPIEFRVWRMDYVFNPRVNVTEYAPNERIPVYLIGPGNRRPFSQAFRARNPTQIYQWNAQATGLPHEWHEQFFAKAASAFLTHQATAVDEVSLFAPLGLAPHIDVVHLHGASTGYIAKHLHDKRMLNQLGRKPPAVVYTMHNYLDESRYTHSIASINKFQDELRDQQHMQPYTRGSRVFMASLGMDHATMVTVVGEPMASDMVEGRLDFPLKELVMESVLRKAQHSRFYGISNGLDLTQLNPFTDSRLVTRKFGYPEYALDLIMRNNDQYPANVQQRIAWPLSGLPNDYLTTSKDRAKRFLVKRSLLLEEDLQRPLAVYVGTLDDATMPSLLNAARSFHANNVKFIVLAPESGSDQDLARCDQLNAQGDVIAMATPKEFRRWNIFARAAADFAFVVNEDPVGMPAAQGLWFGAPVIMNSNSVPAYLHDRPAAATWSTAEPERDIHIIRDKQTRIPTVTSSETYNAYLYTADEDMVQAVEDAVNDYKRNHASKVLREEFALRMIRAAYQLGWHRRDLEGPVHDYGRVYRLAIADRPLVSIARHEIDEEEALLRRLLRQRQRNNFHLSDGDA
;
A
#
# COMPACT_ATOMS: atom_id res chain seq x y z
N MET A 1 -30.50 -18.46 22.29
CA MET A 1 -29.83 -19.14 21.18
C MET A 1 -29.85 -20.63 21.47
N ALA A 2 -30.46 -21.44 20.60
CA ALA A 2 -30.30 -22.89 20.65
C ALA A 2 -28.86 -23.26 20.27
N PRO A 3 -28.26 -24.32 20.85
CA PRO A 3 -26.93 -24.77 20.44
C PRO A 3 -26.96 -25.25 18.98
N PRO A 4 -25.88 -25.02 18.20
CA PRO A 4 -25.78 -25.55 16.85
C PRO A 4 -25.70 -27.08 16.86
N PRO A 5 -26.13 -27.76 15.78
CA PRO A 5 -26.04 -29.21 15.65
C PRO A 5 -24.57 -29.69 15.67
N ASN A 6 -24.36 -30.88 16.24
CA ASN A 6 -23.07 -31.45 16.69
C ASN A 6 -21.96 -31.68 15.64
N ASN A 7 -22.06 -31.15 14.41
CA ASN A 7 -21.12 -31.44 13.32
C ASN A 7 -20.48 -30.20 12.66
N VAL A 8 -20.40 -29.06 13.36
CA VAL A 8 -19.73 -27.85 12.84
C VAL A 8 -18.43 -27.63 13.59
N GLU A 9 -17.29 -27.83 12.91
CA GLU A 9 -16.00 -27.39 13.43
C GLU A 9 -16.02 -25.86 13.63
N THR A 10 -15.77 -25.45 14.87
CA THR A 10 -15.66 -24.04 15.25
C THR A 10 -14.23 -23.77 15.68
N LYS A 11 -13.52 -22.88 14.97
CA LYS A 11 -12.23 -22.36 15.41
C LYS A 11 -12.44 -21.12 16.27
N PHE A 12 -11.78 -21.10 17.42
CA PHE A 12 -11.69 -19.92 18.27
C PHE A 12 -10.57 -19.04 17.76
N TYR A 13 -10.90 -17.82 17.36
CA TYR A 13 -9.90 -16.82 17.05
C TYR A 13 -9.78 -15.89 18.26
N ASP A 14 -8.73 -16.07 19.05
CA ASP A 14 -8.21 -14.99 19.90
C ASP A 14 -7.60 -13.97 18.95
N LEU A 15 -8.36 -12.96 18.58
CA LEU A 15 -7.85 -11.86 17.77
C LEU A 15 -7.03 -10.94 18.71
N PRO A 16 -5.69 -10.92 18.63
CA PRO A 16 -4.90 -9.95 19.37
C PRO A 16 -5.17 -8.58 18.76
N PHE A 17 -6.04 -7.79 19.38
CA PHE A 17 -6.21 -6.40 19.00
C PHE A 17 -4.94 -5.66 19.41
N HIS A 18 -4.22 -5.10 18.42
CA HIS A 18 -3.07 -4.24 18.64
C HIS A 18 -3.43 -3.04 19.55
N ARG A 19 -3.30 -3.23 20.87
CA ARG A 19 -2.81 -2.19 21.78
C ARG A 19 -1.33 -2.47 21.97
N ARG A 20 -0.46 -1.84 21.16
CA ARG A 20 0.93 -1.62 21.59
C ARG A 20 0.87 -0.62 22.76
N ASN A 21 0.68 -1.13 23.97
CA ASN A 21 0.97 -0.38 25.19
C ASN A 21 2.50 -0.36 25.33
N LEU A 22 3.13 0.73 24.90
CA LEU A 22 4.49 1.06 25.29
C LEU A 22 4.40 1.84 26.60
N ASN A 23 4.91 1.22 27.67
CA ASN A 23 5.12 1.89 28.96
C ASN A 23 6.08 3.06 28.79
N PRO A 24 5.82 4.24 29.38
CA PRO A 24 6.87 5.18 29.70
C PRO A 24 7.40 4.85 31.10
N ALA A 25 8.62 4.31 31.15
CA ALA A 25 9.41 4.32 32.36
C ALA A 25 9.92 5.74 32.64
N GLY A 26 9.93 6.13 33.92
CA GLY A 26 10.78 7.19 34.44
C GLY A 26 10.06 8.27 35.25
N LEU A 27 10.11 8.16 36.57
CA LEU A 27 10.43 9.29 37.45
C LEU A 27 10.95 8.75 38.80
N ASN A 28 12.27 8.89 38.98
CA ASN A 28 12.98 8.73 40.23
C ASN A 28 12.62 9.89 41.18
N THR A 29 12.36 9.57 42.45
CA THR A 29 12.74 10.45 43.56
C THR A 29 13.19 9.60 44.74
N THR A 30 14.50 9.59 44.96
CA THR A 30 15.19 9.18 46.17
C THR A 30 14.99 10.24 47.26
N PHE A 31 14.67 9.81 48.49
CA PHE A 31 14.94 10.61 49.69
C PHE A 31 15.55 9.72 50.78
N HIS A 32 16.82 9.99 51.07
CA HIS A 32 17.50 9.58 52.29
C HIS A 32 17.22 10.61 53.39
N SER A 33 17.00 10.16 54.63
CA SER A 33 17.57 10.85 55.80
C SER A 33 17.78 9.88 56.96
N LYS A 34 19.00 9.93 57.50
CA LYS A 34 19.51 9.17 58.65
C LYS A 34 19.01 9.74 60.00
N GLN A 35 19.04 8.84 60.98
CA GLN A 35 19.16 8.97 62.44
C GLN A 35 19.63 10.32 63.02
N HIS A 36 19.08 10.73 64.18
CA HIS A 36 19.79 10.62 65.46
C HIS A 36 18.92 10.87 66.71
N ASN A 37 19.31 10.16 67.78
CA ASN A 37 18.87 10.22 69.17
C ASN A 37 19.01 11.60 69.83
N SER A 38 18.07 11.92 70.74
CA SER A 38 18.41 12.32 72.13
C SER A 38 17.19 12.19 73.06
N ASN A 39 17.38 11.40 74.12
CA ASN A 39 16.68 11.47 75.42
C ASN A 39 17.54 12.36 76.36
N PRO A 40 17.15 12.71 77.62
CA PRO A 40 15.98 12.28 78.42
C PRO A 40 15.24 13.44 79.14
N PHE A 41 14.08 13.18 79.73
CA PHE A 41 13.81 13.23 81.19
C PHE A 41 12.30 13.08 81.48
N MET A 42 12.02 12.14 82.38
CA MET A 42 10.70 11.82 82.98
C MET A 42 10.24 12.93 83.96
N PRO A 43 8.94 13.01 84.33
CA PRO A 43 8.40 12.13 85.38
C PRO A 43 7.07 11.44 85.03
N ARG A 44 6.99 10.22 85.58
CA ARG A 44 5.80 9.36 85.73
C ARG A 44 4.69 10.03 86.54
N SER A 45 3.44 9.86 86.09
CA SER A 45 2.29 9.52 86.94
C SER A 45 1.18 8.96 86.03
N SER A 46 1.05 7.65 85.89
CA SER A 46 0.11 6.80 86.63
C SER A 46 -1.38 7.18 86.47
N SER A 47 -2.03 6.33 85.68
CA SER A 47 -3.27 5.61 86.01
C SER A 47 -4.47 5.87 85.11
N MET A 48 -5.22 4.78 84.96
CA MET A 48 -6.59 4.66 84.44
C MET A 48 -6.76 4.59 82.93
N PHE A 49 -6.33 3.46 82.33
CA PHE A 49 -7.27 2.73 81.47
C PHE A 49 -7.31 1.25 81.89
N SER A 50 -8.53 0.82 82.17
CA SER A 50 -8.91 -0.48 82.73
C SER A 50 -8.57 -1.62 81.76
N ARG A 51 -8.29 -2.83 82.28
CA ARG A 51 -8.16 -4.06 81.46
C ARG A 51 -9.41 -4.32 80.59
N HIS A 52 -10.54 -3.66 80.84
CA HIS A 52 -11.76 -3.72 80.02
C HIS A 52 -11.69 -2.87 78.73
N ASP A 53 -10.94 -1.77 78.69
CA ASP A 53 -10.79 -0.93 77.48
C ASP A 53 -9.94 -1.61 76.40
N ARG A 54 -9.03 -2.49 76.81
CA ARG A 54 -8.12 -3.18 75.89
C ARG A 54 -8.85 -4.20 75.00
N LYS A 55 -9.91 -4.83 75.52
CA LYS A 55 -10.80 -5.72 74.75
C LYS A 55 -11.67 -4.91 73.78
N TRP A 56 -12.21 -3.77 74.22
CA TRP A 56 -13.06 -2.90 73.40
C TRP A 56 -12.31 -2.28 72.22
N ARG A 57 -11.05 -1.85 72.44
CA ARG A 57 -10.16 -1.38 71.37
C ARG A 57 -9.83 -2.47 70.35
N TRP A 58 -9.68 -3.72 70.79
CA TRP A 58 -9.48 -4.87 69.88
C TRP A 58 -10.69 -5.12 68.98
N TRP A 59 -11.90 -4.99 69.53
CA TRP A 59 -13.12 -5.04 68.71
C TRP A 59 -13.17 -3.91 67.71
N HIS A 60 -12.82 -2.67 68.07
CA HIS A 60 -12.75 -1.56 67.11
C HIS A 60 -11.70 -1.78 66.02
N TYR A 61 -10.51 -2.29 66.35
CA TYR A 61 -9.50 -2.63 65.35
C TYR A 61 -9.96 -3.77 64.43
N LEU A 62 -10.62 -4.79 64.98
CA LEU A 62 -11.19 -5.89 64.20
C LEU A 62 -12.31 -5.39 63.27
N THR A 63 -13.22 -4.53 63.77
CA THR A 63 -14.28 -3.93 62.96
C THR A 63 -13.70 -3.04 61.86
N LEU A 64 -12.69 -2.22 62.17
CA LEU A 64 -12.00 -1.39 61.18
C LEU A 64 -11.33 -2.27 60.10
N LEU A 65 -10.67 -3.35 60.51
CA LEU A 65 -10.02 -4.28 59.59
C LEU A 65 -11.03 -5.00 58.70
N LEU A 66 -12.18 -5.41 59.24
CA LEU A 66 -13.29 -5.97 58.47
C LEU A 66 -13.90 -4.96 57.49
N ILE A 67 -14.04 -3.69 57.88
CA ILE A 67 -14.50 -2.62 56.98
C ILE A 67 -13.50 -2.41 55.85
N VAL A 68 -12.20 -2.30 56.15
CA VAL A 68 -11.15 -2.14 55.13
C VAL A 68 -11.11 -3.34 54.18
N PHE A 69 -11.24 -4.55 54.71
CA PHE A 69 -11.32 -5.76 53.90
C PHE A 69 -12.56 -5.78 52.99
N GLY A 70 -13.72 -5.37 53.51
CA GLY A 70 -14.95 -5.22 52.73
C GLY A 70 -14.82 -4.16 51.63
N VAL A 71 -14.19 -3.02 51.91
CA VAL A 71 -13.91 -1.98 50.90
C VAL A 71 -12.96 -2.51 49.83
N PHE A 72 -11.91 -3.25 50.21
CA PHE A 72 -10.98 -3.84 49.25
C PHE A 72 -11.66 -4.88 48.35
N GLN A 73 -12.50 -5.76 48.91
CA GLN A 73 -13.29 -6.71 48.11
C GLN A 73 -14.28 -6.00 47.18
N ALA A 74 -14.96 -4.95 47.65
CA ALA A 74 -15.87 -4.17 46.81
C ALA A 74 -15.11 -3.48 45.66
N LEU A 75 -13.94 -2.89 45.93
CA LEU A 75 -13.07 -2.33 44.90
C LEU A 75 -12.63 -3.41 43.89
N ALA A 76 -12.14 -4.55 44.38
CA ALA A 76 -11.71 -5.66 43.54
C ALA A 76 -12.85 -6.22 42.67
N LEU A 77 -14.06 -6.34 43.22
CA LEU A 77 -15.27 -6.74 42.47
C LEU A 77 -15.67 -5.70 41.44
N ILE A 78 -15.63 -4.41 41.77
CA ILE A 78 -15.96 -3.33 40.82
C ILE A 78 -14.91 -3.27 39.70
N THR A 79 -13.62 -3.34 40.02
CA THR A 79 -12.55 -3.36 39.01
C THR A 79 -12.59 -4.65 38.20
N GLY A 80 -12.76 -5.81 38.83
CA GLY A 80 -12.85 -7.10 38.18
C GLY A 80 -14.06 -7.20 37.26
N SER A 81 -15.23 -6.74 37.72
CA SER A 81 -16.45 -6.67 36.90
C SER A 81 -16.30 -5.68 35.75
N LYS A 82 -15.66 -4.52 35.95
CA LYS A 82 -15.34 -3.59 34.85
C LYS A 82 -14.36 -4.20 33.85
N VAL A 83 -13.39 -5.00 34.29
CA VAL A 83 -12.44 -5.70 33.42
C VAL A 83 -13.16 -6.82 32.65
N LEU A 84 -13.98 -7.64 33.31
CA LEU A 84 -14.75 -8.72 32.69
C LEU A 84 -15.81 -8.20 31.72
N HIS A 85 -16.57 -7.17 32.07
CA HIS A 85 -17.52 -6.52 31.15
C HIS A 85 -16.81 -5.69 30.08
N GLY A 86 -15.55 -5.34 30.29
CA GLY A 86 -14.70 -4.69 29.29
C GLY A 86 -14.07 -5.68 28.30
N GLN A 87 -13.97 -6.97 28.66
CA GLN A 87 -13.53 -8.03 27.75
C GLN A 87 -14.70 -8.38 26.82
N GLN A 88 -14.53 -8.07 25.53
CA GLN A 88 -15.51 -8.46 24.53
C GLN A 88 -15.53 -9.99 24.40
N PRO A 89 -16.71 -10.61 24.21
CA PRO A 89 -16.79 -12.04 24.02
C PRO A 89 -15.97 -12.47 22.80
N ALA A 90 -15.28 -13.61 22.91
CA ALA A 90 -14.49 -14.18 21.82
C ALA A 90 -15.36 -14.32 20.56
N LEU A 91 -14.84 -13.83 19.43
CA LEU A 91 -15.55 -13.89 18.16
C LEU A 91 -15.56 -15.34 17.67
N ARG A 92 -16.75 -15.93 17.57
CA ARG A 92 -16.93 -17.27 17.01
C ARG A 92 -17.33 -17.14 15.55
N ILE A 93 -16.52 -17.71 14.67
CA ILE A 93 -16.78 -17.79 13.24
C ILE A 93 -16.87 -19.28 12.91
N ALA A 94 -18.04 -19.69 12.41
CA ALA A 94 -18.21 -21.04 11.90
C ALA A 94 -17.38 -21.17 10.61
N LEU A 95 -16.51 -22.17 10.56
CA LEU A 95 -15.75 -22.46 9.35
C LEU A 95 -16.72 -22.89 8.25
N ARG A 96 -16.47 -22.41 7.04
CA ARG A 96 -17.29 -22.72 5.88
C ARG A 96 -16.41 -23.20 4.74
N GLN A 97 -16.87 -24.24 4.07
CA GLN A 97 -16.36 -24.60 2.76
C GLN A 97 -17.10 -23.79 1.71
N TYR A 98 -16.34 -23.33 0.73
CA TYR A 98 -16.82 -22.49 -0.35
C TYR A 98 -16.68 -23.27 -1.66
N PRO A 99 -17.74 -23.39 -2.48
CA PRO A 99 -17.64 -24.14 -3.73
C PRO A 99 -16.70 -23.41 -4.68
N PRO A 100 -15.74 -24.11 -5.31
CA PRO A 100 -14.87 -23.51 -6.30
C PRO A 100 -15.69 -23.12 -7.54
N ILE A 101 -15.38 -21.96 -8.11
CA ILE A 101 -15.94 -21.50 -9.38
C ILE A 101 -14.81 -21.22 -10.38
N PRO A 102 -14.99 -21.51 -11.67
CA PRO A 102 -13.97 -21.18 -12.67
C PRO A 102 -13.68 -19.68 -12.68
N TYR A 103 -12.41 -19.30 -12.59
CA TYR A 103 -12.02 -17.91 -12.70
C TYR A 103 -12.21 -17.40 -14.13
N LYS A 104 -12.85 -16.23 -14.26
CA LYS A 104 -13.02 -15.57 -15.56
C LYS A 104 -12.00 -14.44 -15.69
N GLN A 105 -11.05 -14.62 -16.60
CA GLN A 105 -10.04 -13.62 -16.89
C GLN A 105 -10.65 -12.33 -17.46
N LEU A 106 -9.94 -11.22 -17.25
CA LEU A 106 -10.27 -9.96 -17.88
C LEU A 106 -10.04 -10.08 -19.39
N ASP A 107 -11.04 -9.68 -20.18
CA ASP A 107 -10.98 -9.84 -21.63
C ASP A 107 -9.96 -8.88 -22.25
N ALA A 108 -8.90 -9.47 -22.81
CA ALA A 108 -7.81 -8.79 -23.52
C ALA A 108 -8.26 -8.07 -24.81
N SER A 109 -9.48 -8.32 -25.30
CA SER A 109 -10.09 -7.58 -26.41
C SER A 109 -10.91 -6.36 -25.98
N THR A 110 -11.28 -6.25 -24.70
CA THR A 110 -12.02 -5.09 -24.19
C THR A 110 -11.14 -3.86 -24.29
N LEU A 111 -11.62 -2.81 -24.97
CA LEU A 111 -10.90 -1.54 -25.03
C LEU A 111 -10.78 -0.94 -23.62
N PRO A 112 -9.69 -0.22 -23.30
CA PRO A 112 -9.62 0.58 -22.09
C PRO A 112 -10.70 1.68 -22.05
N ILE A 113 -10.80 2.35 -20.90
CA ILE A 113 -11.64 3.52 -20.72
C ILE A 113 -11.33 4.62 -21.75
N ASP A 114 -12.35 5.41 -22.11
CA ASP A 114 -12.21 6.49 -23.07
C ASP A 114 -11.27 7.58 -22.53
N ARG A 115 -10.39 8.10 -23.40
CA ARG A 115 -9.42 9.14 -23.02
C ARG A 115 -10.15 10.37 -22.47
N GLY A 116 -9.63 10.89 -21.36
CA GLY A 116 -10.18 12.07 -20.68
C GLY A 116 -11.21 11.75 -19.59
N ALA A 117 -11.57 10.47 -19.40
CA ALA A 117 -12.42 10.06 -18.29
C ALA A 117 -11.83 10.48 -16.93
N ILE A 118 -12.71 10.86 -16.00
CA ILE A 118 -12.32 11.40 -14.70
C ILE A 118 -12.34 10.29 -13.65
N VAL A 119 -11.14 9.96 -13.14
CA VAL A 119 -10.95 8.91 -12.15
C VAL A 119 -10.45 9.51 -10.84
N TYR A 120 -11.20 9.30 -9.76
CA TYR A 120 -10.80 9.66 -8.41
C TYR A 120 -10.29 8.44 -7.65
N HIS A 121 -9.01 8.42 -7.31
CA HIS A 121 -8.47 7.45 -6.36
C HIS A 121 -8.66 7.94 -4.94
N VAL A 122 -9.18 7.09 -4.07
CA VAL A 122 -9.33 7.41 -2.64
C VAL A 122 -8.44 6.49 -1.83
N SER A 123 -7.52 7.09 -1.08
CA SER A 123 -6.52 6.38 -0.29
C SER A 123 -6.15 7.16 0.96
N LYS A 124 -5.69 6.46 2.00
CA LYS A 124 -5.05 7.09 3.16
C LYS A 124 -3.62 7.52 2.87
N GLU A 125 -2.99 6.93 1.86
CA GLU A 125 -1.57 7.14 1.53
C GLU A 125 -1.41 7.51 0.07
N PHE A 126 -0.62 8.55 -0.17
CA PHE A 126 -0.29 9.02 -1.51
C PHE A 126 0.91 9.96 -1.49
N GLY A 127 1.77 9.84 -2.51
CA GLY A 127 2.96 10.64 -2.73
C GLY A 127 3.82 10.76 -1.46
N PRO A 128 4.06 11.99 -0.95
CA PRO A 128 4.89 12.22 0.23
C PRO A 128 4.30 11.68 1.54
N ALA A 129 3.01 11.33 1.56
CA ALA A 129 2.32 10.76 2.71
C ALA A 129 2.18 9.24 2.53
N THR A 130 3.32 8.58 2.40
CA THR A 130 3.44 7.13 2.21
C THR A 130 4.27 6.53 3.33
N SER A 131 3.76 5.46 3.92
CA SER A 131 4.33 4.70 5.03
C SER A 131 4.25 3.18 4.83
N THR A 132 3.42 2.71 3.88
CA THR A 132 3.28 1.30 3.51
C THR A 132 3.33 1.12 2.00
N GLN A 133 3.41 -0.13 1.55
CA GLN A 133 3.38 -0.49 0.13
C GLN A 133 2.11 0.00 -0.59
N LEU A 134 0.99 0.14 0.12
CA LEU A 134 -0.26 0.68 -0.43
C LEU A 134 -0.03 2.07 -1.03
N GLY A 135 0.60 2.97 -0.28
CA GLY A 135 0.87 4.34 -0.74
C GLY A 135 1.82 4.37 -1.94
N VAL A 136 2.84 3.50 -1.96
CA VAL A 136 3.76 3.36 -3.10
C VAL A 136 3.00 2.93 -4.35
N THR A 137 2.20 1.87 -4.26
CA THR A 137 1.42 1.31 -5.36
C THR A 137 0.42 2.33 -5.91
N VAL A 138 -0.36 3.00 -5.06
CA VAL A 138 -1.37 3.98 -5.50
C VAL A 138 -0.72 5.20 -6.15
N THR A 139 0.40 5.69 -5.59
CA THR A 139 1.14 6.81 -6.18
C THR A 139 1.62 6.48 -7.57
N ALA A 140 2.21 5.30 -7.74
CA ALA A 140 2.78 4.86 -9.01
C ALA A 140 1.72 4.57 -10.07
N LEU A 141 0.61 3.94 -9.68
CA LEU A 141 -0.55 3.74 -10.57
C LEU A 141 -1.11 5.08 -11.08
N ALA A 142 -1.35 6.01 -10.16
CA ALA A 142 -1.90 7.33 -10.51
C ALA A 142 -0.96 8.12 -11.43
N ALA A 143 0.36 8.07 -11.15
CA ALA A 143 1.38 8.67 -12.01
C ALA A 143 1.37 8.06 -13.41
N ALA A 144 1.34 6.72 -13.52
CA ALA A 144 1.34 6.04 -14.81
C ALA A 144 0.09 6.35 -15.65
N GLN A 145 -1.11 6.35 -15.03
CA GLN A 145 -2.36 6.72 -15.67
C GLN A 145 -2.37 8.18 -16.15
N GLN A 146 -1.86 9.11 -15.33
CA GLN A 146 -1.80 10.54 -15.66
C GLN A 146 -0.79 10.82 -16.77
N GLN A 147 0.41 10.20 -16.71
CA GLN A 147 1.50 10.43 -17.67
C GLN A 147 1.10 10.10 -19.10
N ARG A 148 0.35 9.01 -19.27
CA ARG A 148 -0.09 8.50 -20.58
C ARG A 148 -1.43 9.11 -21.04
N THR A 149 -2.01 10.03 -20.27
CA THR A 149 -3.31 10.66 -20.56
C THR A 149 -4.46 9.67 -20.75
N GLU A 150 -4.35 8.48 -20.13
CA GLU A 150 -5.38 7.44 -20.20
C GLU A 150 -6.63 7.86 -19.43
N ALA A 151 -6.42 8.48 -18.27
CA ALA A 151 -7.46 9.07 -17.46
C ALA A 151 -7.00 10.43 -16.91
N ASN A 152 -7.95 11.30 -16.62
CA ASN A 152 -7.73 12.51 -15.85
C ASN A 152 -7.81 12.16 -14.36
N VAL A 153 -6.65 11.86 -13.79
CA VAL A 153 -6.52 11.28 -12.45
C VAL A 153 -6.58 12.37 -11.40
N ARG A 154 -7.37 12.12 -10.36
CA ARG A 154 -7.45 12.94 -9.15
C ARG A 154 -7.34 12.03 -7.93
N VAL A 155 -6.82 12.54 -6.83
CA VAL A 155 -6.67 11.76 -5.59
C VAL A 155 -7.39 12.44 -4.45
N VAL A 156 -8.08 11.67 -3.60
CA VAL A 156 -8.65 12.14 -2.33
C VAL A 156 -7.95 11.42 -1.19
N MET A 157 -7.37 12.20 -0.28
CA MET A 157 -6.69 11.68 0.91
C MET A 157 -6.86 12.61 2.12
N PRO A 158 -6.49 12.19 3.33
CA PRO A 158 -6.53 13.07 4.49
C PRO A 158 -5.51 14.21 4.44
N TYR A 159 -5.87 15.38 4.99
CA TYR A 159 -4.95 16.51 5.16
C TYR A 159 -3.97 16.24 6.32
N TYR A 160 -2.84 15.58 6.05
CA TYR A 160 -1.83 15.39 7.09
C TYR A 160 -1.07 16.69 7.39
N SER A 161 -1.00 17.06 8.67
CA SER A 161 -0.43 18.36 9.07
C SER A 161 1.02 18.62 8.62
N PHE A 162 1.82 17.57 8.39
CA PHE A 162 3.20 17.71 7.91
C PHE A 162 3.31 18.11 6.43
N LEU A 163 2.21 18.06 5.66
CA LEU A 163 2.18 18.48 4.25
C LEU A 163 2.19 19.99 4.09
N LYS A 164 1.64 20.73 5.06
CA LYS A 164 1.44 22.19 5.00
C LYS A 164 2.68 22.99 4.60
N ASN A 165 3.86 22.56 5.05
CA ASN A 165 5.11 23.30 4.82
C ASN A 165 5.92 22.76 3.63
N LYS A 166 5.39 21.76 2.91
CA LYS A 166 6.11 21.07 1.82
C LYS A 166 5.53 21.37 0.44
N TYR A 167 4.28 21.83 0.37
CA TYR A 167 3.55 22.07 -0.86
C TYR A 167 2.80 23.39 -0.77
N ASP A 168 2.54 23.98 -1.92
CA ASP A 168 1.53 25.02 -2.03
C ASP A 168 0.15 24.35 -1.98
N ILE A 169 -0.67 24.78 -1.04
CA ILE A 169 -1.96 24.14 -0.73
C ILE A 169 -3.06 25.19 -0.75
N GLU A 170 -3.91 25.12 -1.76
CA GLU A 170 -5.02 26.05 -1.97
C GLU A 170 -6.32 25.52 -1.35
N LYS A 171 -7.18 26.43 -0.89
CA LYS A 171 -8.52 26.07 -0.42
C LYS A 171 -9.42 25.82 -1.62
N VAL A 172 -10.14 24.70 -1.63
CA VAL A 172 -11.13 24.37 -2.67
C VAL A 172 -12.53 24.75 -2.23
N THR A 173 -13.01 24.19 -1.10
CA THR A 173 -14.38 24.38 -0.62
C THR A 173 -14.50 24.08 0.87
N ASP A 174 -15.58 24.53 1.51
CA ASP A 174 -15.97 24.14 2.87
C ASP A 174 -17.27 23.31 2.77
N LEU A 175 -17.28 22.14 3.39
CA LEU A 175 -18.41 21.20 3.34
C LEU A 175 -18.83 20.80 4.76
N THR A 176 -20.02 20.23 4.88
CA THR A 176 -20.59 19.82 6.17
C THR A 176 -21.02 18.37 6.12
N ILE A 177 -20.74 17.63 7.19
CA ILE A 177 -21.31 16.31 7.44
C ILE A 177 -22.00 16.27 8.80
N ASP A 178 -23.05 15.46 8.91
CA ASP A 178 -23.72 15.24 10.19
C ASP A 178 -23.13 14.05 10.93
N VAL A 179 -22.95 14.19 12.24
CA VAL A 179 -22.45 13.12 13.11
C VAL A 179 -23.31 13.08 14.37
N ARG A 180 -23.55 11.90 14.94
CA ARG A 180 -24.37 11.78 16.15
C ARG A 180 -23.60 12.15 17.41
N ASP A 181 -24.19 12.97 18.27
CA ASP A 181 -23.68 13.25 19.62
C ASP A 181 -23.96 12.08 20.59
N LYS A 182 -23.55 12.23 21.86
CA LYS A 182 -23.81 11.21 22.90
C LYS A 182 -25.31 10.98 23.16
N LYS A 183 -26.17 11.95 22.82
CA LYS A 183 -27.63 11.90 22.93
C LYS A 183 -28.29 11.40 21.63
N LYS A 184 -27.51 10.85 20.68
CA LYS A 184 -27.93 10.35 19.36
C LYS A 184 -28.50 11.42 18.41
N ARG A 185 -28.33 12.70 18.72
CA ARG A 185 -28.76 13.82 17.87
C ARG A 185 -27.73 14.09 16.79
N LEU A 186 -28.17 14.33 15.57
CA LEU A 186 -27.28 14.75 14.49
C LEU A 186 -26.75 16.16 14.77
N ILE A 187 -25.44 16.31 14.71
CA ILE A 187 -24.74 17.59 14.82
C ILE A 187 -23.92 17.82 13.55
N PRO A 188 -24.04 18.99 12.92
CA PRO A 188 -23.24 19.32 11.76
C PRO A 188 -21.78 19.55 12.18
N ILE A 189 -20.87 19.05 11.34
CA ILE A 189 -19.43 19.25 11.44
C ILE A 189 -18.96 19.77 10.10
N GLU A 190 -18.50 21.02 10.10
CA GLU A 190 -17.90 21.63 8.92
C GLU A 190 -16.44 21.20 8.82
N PHE A 191 -15.97 20.99 7.61
CA PHE A 191 -14.58 20.69 7.31
C PHE A 191 -14.20 21.35 5.98
N ARG A 192 -12.91 21.63 5.84
CA ARG A 192 -12.38 22.27 4.64
C ARG A 192 -11.73 21.24 3.74
N VAL A 193 -11.96 21.36 2.44
CA VAL A 193 -11.21 20.61 1.42
C VAL A 193 -10.15 21.52 0.84
N TRP A 194 -8.93 21.02 0.80
CA TRP A 194 -7.79 21.69 0.20
C TRP A 194 -7.32 20.94 -1.04
N ARG A 195 -6.49 21.57 -1.86
CA ARG A 195 -5.85 20.95 -3.01
C ARG A 195 -4.36 21.24 -3.02
N MET A 196 -3.58 20.23 -3.37
CA MET A 196 -2.19 20.37 -3.78
C MET A 196 -1.99 19.67 -5.12
N ASP A 197 -1.04 20.13 -5.92
CA ASP A 197 -0.60 19.41 -7.12
C ASP A 197 0.64 18.56 -6.77
N TYR A 198 0.54 17.24 -6.93
CA TYR A 198 1.67 16.34 -6.76
C TYR A 198 2.37 16.14 -8.10
N VAL A 199 3.62 16.57 -8.20
CA VAL A 199 4.45 16.40 -9.39
C VAL A 199 5.24 15.10 -9.28
N PHE A 200 5.06 14.21 -10.25
CA PHE A 200 5.87 13.00 -10.38
C PHE A 200 7.04 13.27 -11.35
N ASN A 201 8.24 12.82 -11.02
CA ASN A 201 9.50 13.14 -11.72
C ASN A 201 9.87 14.65 -11.74
N PRO A 202 10.01 15.30 -10.56
CA PRO A 202 10.38 16.71 -10.51
C PRO A 202 11.77 16.93 -11.14
N ARG A 203 11.88 17.95 -12.00
CA ARG A 203 13.13 18.35 -12.65
C ARG A 203 13.75 19.53 -11.91
N VAL A 204 15.08 19.52 -11.81
CA VAL A 204 15.82 20.61 -11.16
C VAL A 204 15.62 21.89 -11.99
N ASN A 205 15.29 23.01 -11.33
CA ASN A 205 15.05 24.33 -11.93
C ASN A 205 13.79 24.45 -12.81
N VAL A 206 12.82 23.56 -12.67
CA VAL A 206 11.52 23.67 -13.35
C VAL A 206 10.43 24.01 -12.33
N THR A 207 9.73 25.11 -12.55
CA THR A 207 8.61 25.59 -11.72
C THR A 207 7.25 25.29 -12.34
N GLU A 208 7.18 25.09 -13.66
CA GLU A 208 5.94 24.78 -14.37
C GLU A 208 6.00 23.37 -14.96
N TYR A 209 5.01 22.56 -14.59
CA TYR A 209 4.87 21.18 -15.05
C TYR A 209 3.63 21.04 -15.91
N ALA A 210 3.71 20.22 -16.96
CA ALA A 210 2.58 19.96 -17.83
C ALA A 210 1.45 19.24 -17.05
N PRO A 211 0.17 19.34 -17.46
CA PRO A 211 -0.93 18.66 -16.78
C PRO A 211 -0.74 17.14 -16.67
N ASN A 212 -0.05 16.51 -17.61
CA ASN A 212 0.29 15.09 -17.59
C ASN A 212 1.55 14.77 -16.76
N GLU A 213 2.14 15.72 -16.06
CA GLU A 213 3.27 15.53 -15.12
C GLU A 213 2.87 15.82 -13.66
N ARG A 214 1.61 16.18 -13.42
CA ARG A 214 1.06 16.50 -12.10
C ARG A 214 -0.29 15.86 -11.85
N ILE A 215 -0.56 15.53 -10.60
CA ILE A 215 -1.83 14.93 -10.15
C ILE A 215 -2.46 15.89 -9.13
N PRO A 216 -3.68 16.39 -9.37
CA PRO A 216 -4.44 17.10 -8.36
C PRO A 216 -4.80 16.17 -7.18
N VAL A 217 -4.38 16.56 -5.98
CA VAL A 217 -4.67 15.85 -4.74
C VAL A 217 -5.55 16.71 -3.84
N TYR A 218 -6.77 16.23 -3.60
CA TYR A 218 -7.73 16.83 -2.69
C TYR A 218 -7.55 16.28 -1.27
N LEU A 219 -7.37 17.19 -0.34
CA LEU A 219 -7.03 16.91 1.05
C LEU A 219 -8.23 17.21 1.95
N ILE A 220 -8.81 16.18 2.55
CA ILE A 220 -9.91 16.31 3.52
C ILE A 220 -9.35 16.84 4.83
N GLY A 221 -9.70 18.08 5.18
CA GLY A 221 -9.26 18.77 6.38
C GLY A 221 -9.91 18.29 7.68
N PRO A 222 -9.38 18.73 8.84
CA PRO A 222 -10.00 18.46 10.13
C PRO A 222 -11.35 19.17 10.26
N GLY A 223 -12.22 18.63 11.11
CA GLY A 223 -13.52 19.24 11.40
C GLY A 223 -13.40 20.49 12.29
N ASN A 224 -14.38 21.38 12.23
CA ASN A 224 -14.42 22.61 13.03
C ASN A 224 -14.67 22.37 14.54
N ARG A 225 -15.09 21.17 14.95
CA ARG A 225 -15.49 20.82 16.33
C ARG A 225 -14.62 19.75 16.96
N ARG A 226 -14.38 19.80 18.27
CA ARG A 226 -13.73 18.71 19.01
C ARG A 226 -14.65 17.47 19.10
N PRO A 227 -14.11 16.24 19.02
CA PRO A 227 -12.69 15.90 18.87
C PRO A 227 -12.16 15.94 17.42
N PHE A 228 -13.02 16.14 16.42
CA PHE A 228 -12.68 16.09 14.98
C PHE A 228 -11.70 17.18 14.51
N SER A 229 -11.62 18.31 15.20
CA SER A 229 -10.57 19.33 15.02
C SER A 229 -9.14 18.83 15.24
N GLN A 230 -8.99 17.63 15.83
CA GLN A 230 -7.71 16.97 15.99
C GLN A 230 -7.37 16.02 14.85
N ALA A 231 -8.31 15.71 13.94
CA ALA A 231 -8.10 14.73 12.88
C ALA A 231 -6.87 15.05 12.02
N PHE A 232 -6.21 14.00 11.53
CA PHE A 232 -5.08 14.06 10.58
C PHE A 232 -3.83 14.81 11.07
N ARG A 233 -3.71 15.04 12.37
CA ARG A 233 -2.46 15.53 12.99
C ARG A 233 -1.39 14.46 12.94
N ALA A 234 -0.41 14.64 12.06
CA ALA A 234 0.78 13.79 11.92
C ALA A 234 2.02 14.66 11.69
N ARG A 235 3.15 14.30 12.31
CA ARG A 235 4.43 15.04 12.14
C ARG A 235 5.25 14.53 10.95
N ASN A 236 5.05 13.28 10.57
CA ASN A 236 5.75 12.60 9.48
C ASN A 236 4.91 11.41 8.99
N PRO A 237 5.29 10.78 7.86
CA PRO A 237 4.51 9.66 7.30
C PRO A 237 4.38 8.46 8.24
N THR A 238 5.39 8.14 9.06
CA THR A 238 5.34 6.99 9.99
C THR A 238 4.25 7.14 11.06
N GLN A 239 3.74 8.36 11.28
CA GLN A 239 2.65 8.63 12.22
C GLN A 239 1.25 8.54 11.61
N ILE A 240 1.10 8.26 10.31
CA ILE A 240 -0.21 8.14 9.65
C ILE A 240 -1.10 7.10 10.33
N TYR A 241 -0.51 5.99 10.80
CA TYR A 241 -1.21 4.91 11.49
C TYR A 241 -1.03 4.93 13.01
N GLN A 242 -0.09 5.71 13.53
CA GLN A 242 0.21 5.79 14.97
C GLN A 242 -0.72 6.79 15.66
N TRP A 243 -1.99 6.45 15.74
CA TRP A 243 -3.01 7.32 16.30
C TRP A 243 -3.11 7.18 17.83
N ASN A 244 -2.71 8.22 18.57
CA ASN A 244 -2.88 8.25 20.02
C ASN A 244 -4.23 8.87 20.41
N ALA A 245 -5.23 8.00 20.64
CA ALA A 245 -6.56 8.40 21.07
C ALA A 245 -6.59 9.07 22.46
N GLN A 246 -5.66 8.72 23.36
CA GLN A 246 -5.59 9.32 24.71
C GLN A 246 -5.09 10.76 24.66
N ALA A 247 -4.10 11.04 23.81
CA ALA A 247 -3.55 12.39 23.65
C ALA A 247 -4.49 13.34 22.90
N THR A 248 -5.26 12.81 21.92
CA THR A 248 -6.11 13.63 21.04
C THR A 248 -7.58 13.68 21.46
N GLY A 249 -8.05 12.70 22.25
CA GLY A 249 -9.46 12.52 22.58
C GLY A 249 -10.33 12.06 21.40
N LEU A 250 -9.74 11.77 20.24
CA LEU A 250 -10.43 11.21 19.07
C LEU A 250 -10.11 9.72 18.96
N PRO A 251 -11.09 8.81 19.04
CA PRO A 251 -10.86 7.39 18.77
C PRO A 251 -10.40 7.14 17.33
N HIS A 252 -9.55 6.13 17.11
CA HIS A 252 -9.05 5.79 15.79
C HIS A 252 -10.17 5.47 14.78
N GLU A 253 -11.15 4.67 15.19
CA GLU A 253 -12.31 4.36 14.32
C GLU A 253 -13.11 5.62 13.97
N TRP A 254 -13.22 6.60 14.88
CA TRP A 254 -13.92 7.86 14.58
C TRP A 254 -13.14 8.73 13.61
N HIS A 255 -11.82 8.70 13.69
CA HIS A 255 -10.95 9.39 12.74
C HIS A 255 -11.13 8.84 11.32
N GLU A 256 -11.18 7.50 11.17
CA GLU A 256 -11.34 6.85 9.87
C GLU A 256 -12.76 7.01 9.31
N GLN A 257 -13.78 6.86 10.14
CA GLN A 257 -15.17 7.08 9.74
C GLN A 257 -15.47 8.55 9.41
N PHE A 258 -14.84 9.49 10.12
CA PHE A 258 -14.88 10.90 9.75
C PHE A 258 -14.32 11.14 8.36
N PHE A 259 -13.13 10.58 8.05
CA PHE A 259 -12.56 10.65 6.70
C PHE A 259 -13.48 10.04 5.65
N ALA A 260 -13.99 8.82 5.87
CA ALA A 260 -14.84 8.14 4.91
C ALA A 260 -16.10 8.95 4.59
N LYS A 261 -16.79 9.48 5.60
CA LYS A 261 -17.99 10.30 5.40
C LYS A 261 -17.69 11.64 4.74
N ALA A 262 -16.63 12.33 5.16
CA ALA A 262 -16.22 13.61 4.60
C ALA A 262 -15.73 13.49 3.15
N ALA A 263 -14.96 12.46 2.82
CA ALA A 263 -14.53 12.14 1.46
C ALA A 263 -15.74 11.83 0.57
N SER A 264 -16.71 11.06 1.07
CA SER A 264 -17.96 10.77 0.35
C SER A 264 -18.74 12.05 0.06
N ALA A 265 -18.87 12.95 1.04
CA ALA A 265 -19.53 14.25 0.85
C ALA A 265 -18.82 15.12 -0.20
N PHE A 266 -17.49 15.11 -0.22
CA PHE A 266 -16.71 15.80 -1.25
C PHE A 266 -16.91 15.20 -2.64
N LEU A 267 -16.85 13.87 -2.77
CA LEU A 267 -17.09 13.18 -4.04
C LEU A 267 -18.53 13.41 -4.55
N THR A 268 -19.51 13.43 -3.64
CA THR A 268 -20.88 13.82 -3.96
C THR A 268 -20.94 15.25 -4.50
N HIS A 269 -20.34 16.21 -3.79
CA HIS A 269 -20.28 17.60 -4.25
C HIS A 269 -19.63 17.72 -5.63
N GLN A 270 -18.52 17.01 -5.89
CA GLN A 270 -17.85 16.99 -7.20
C GLN A 270 -18.69 16.33 -8.30
N ALA A 271 -19.49 15.31 -7.97
CA ALA A 271 -20.39 14.66 -8.93
C ALA A 271 -21.64 15.49 -9.26
N THR A 272 -22.06 16.39 -8.36
CA THR A 272 -23.30 17.19 -8.50
C THR A 272 -23.07 18.68 -8.68
N ALA A 273 -21.83 19.17 -8.73
CA ALA A 273 -21.50 20.60 -8.92
C ALA A 273 -22.04 21.22 -10.23
N VAL A 274 -22.79 20.46 -11.01
CA VAL A 274 -23.65 20.90 -12.12
C VAL A 274 -24.60 22.03 -11.71
N ASP A 275 -25.07 22.07 -10.45
CA ASP A 275 -26.04 23.09 -10.00
C ASP A 275 -25.45 24.52 -9.88
N GLU A 276 -24.14 24.70 -10.05
CA GLU A 276 -23.48 26.02 -10.10
C GLU A 276 -23.04 26.43 -11.52
N VAL A 277 -23.23 25.56 -12.52
CA VAL A 277 -22.85 25.85 -13.90
C VAL A 277 -23.99 26.64 -14.57
N SER A 278 -23.68 27.83 -15.09
CA SER A 278 -24.63 28.70 -15.79
C SER A 278 -25.49 27.93 -16.80
N LEU A 279 -26.79 28.24 -16.89
CA LEU A 279 -27.72 27.71 -17.91
C LEU A 279 -27.23 27.94 -19.36
N PHE A 280 -26.23 28.81 -19.55
CA PHE A 280 -25.62 29.14 -20.84
C PHE A 280 -24.28 28.43 -21.08
N ALA A 281 -23.82 27.58 -20.17
CA ALA A 281 -22.62 26.78 -20.40
C ALA A 281 -22.89 25.73 -21.50
N PRO A 282 -21.91 25.46 -22.39
CA PRO A 282 -22.07 24.45 -23.42
C PRO A 282 -22.49 23.10 -22.82
N LEU A 283 -23.53 22.49 -23.38
CA LEU A 283 -23.99 21.14 -23.07
C LEU A 283 -22.81 20.16 -23.25
N GLY A 284 -22.14 19.79 -22.16
CA GLY A 284 -20.97 18.89 -22.17
C GLY A 284 -19.88 19.21 -21.15
N LEU A 285 -19.87 20.41 -20.55
CA LEU A 285 -18.85 20.85 -19.58
C LEU A 285 -19.24 20.64 -18.10
N ALA A 286 -20.32 19.91 -17.82
CA ALA A 286 -20.72 19.63 -16.45
C ALA A 286 -19.63 18.78 -15.73
N PRO A 287 -19.14 19.22 -14.55
CA PRO A 287 -18.25 18.40 -13.74
C PRO A 287 -18.92 17.06 -13.48
N HIS A 288 -18.26 15.97 -13.86
CA HIS A 288 -18.74 14.62 -13.61
C HIS A 288 -17.57 13.74 -13.16
N ILE A 289 -17.91 12.69 -12.41
CA ILE A 289 -16.96 11.65 -12.00
C ILE A 289 -17.37 10.38 -12.73
N ASP A 290 -16.46 9.81 -13.50
CA ASP A 290 -16.72 8.53 -14.16
C ASP A 290 -16.49 7.37 -13.19
N VAL A 291 -15.37 7.41 -12.47
CA VAL A 291 -14.96 6.33 -11.56
C VAL A 291 -14.45 6.88 -10.24
N VAL A 292 -14.88 6.24 -9.15
CA VAL A 292 -14.26 6.33 -7.83
C VAL A 292 -13.57 5.00 -7.54
N HIS A 293 -12.24 5.02 -7.42
CA HIS A 293 -11.42 3.86 -7.14
C HIS A 293 -10.95 3.88 -5.68
N LEU A 294 -11.45 2.92 -4.89
CA LEU A 294 -11.20 2.78 -3.46
C LEU A 294 -10.07 1.78 -3.21
N HIS A 295 -9.08 2.16 -2.41
CA HIS A 295 -7.90 1.35 -2.12
C HIS A 295 -7.90 0.86 -0.66
N GLY A 296 -8.12 -0.45 -0.49
CA GLY A 296 -8.04 -1.14 0.79
C GLY A 296 -9.24 -0.93 1.73
N ALA A 297 -9.38 -1.83 2.71
CA ALA A 297 -10.54 -1.90 3.62
C ALA A 297 -10.83 -0.61 4.40
N SER A 298 -9.82 0.23 4.68
CA SER A 298 -10.02 1.52 5.36
C SER A 298 -10.87 2.52 4.58
N THR A 299 -11.00 2.33 3.26
CA THR A 299 -11.86 3.13 2.37
C THR A 299 -13.17 2.43 2.03
N GLY A 300 -13.38 1.17 2.45
CA GLY A 300 -14.54 0.37 2.08
C GLY A 300 -15.89 0.98 2.48
N TYR A 301 -15.94 1.72 3.59
CA TYR A 301 -17.17 2.39 4.04
C TYR A 301 -17.63 3.53 3.10
N ILE A 302 -16.71 4.09 2.30
CA ILE A 302 -17.02 5.09 1.27
C ILE A 302 -17.93 4.49 0.20
N ALA A 303 -17.73 3.22 -0.17
CA ALA A 303 -18.60 2.54 -1.15
C ALA A 303 -20.05 2.52 -0.66
N LYS A 304 -20.27 2.24 0.63
CA LYS A 304 -21.61 2.28 1.24
C LYS A 304 -22.19 3.69 1.20
N HIS A 305 -21.44 4.70 1.63
CA HIS A 305 -21.92 6.09 1.60
C HIS A 305 -22.30 6.54 0.18
N LEU A 306 -21.47 6.26 -0.82
CA LEU A 306 -21.80 6.57 -2.22
C LEU A 306 -23.01 5.77 -2.71
N HIS A 307 -23.16 4.51 -2.30
CA HIS A 307 -24.35 3.72 -2.58
C HIS A 307 -25.61 4.37 -1.97
N ASP A 308 -25.59 4.75 -0.69
CA ASP A 308 -26.73 5.40 -0.03
C ASP A 308 -27.09 6.71 -0.75
N LYS A 309 -26.08 7.54 -1.07
CA LYS A 309 -26.26 8.79 -1.83
C LYS A 309 -26.87 8.54 -3.20
N ARG A 310 -26.47 7.46 -3.88
CA ARG A 310 -27.07 7.04 -5.14
C ARG A 310 -28.54 6.67 -4.98
N MET A 311 -28.87 5.88 -3.96
CA MET A 311 -30.26 5.46 -3.69
C MET A 311 -31.17 6.66 -3.35
N LEU A 312 -30.59 7.72 -2.80
CA LEU A 312 -31.26 9.01 -2.55
C LEU A 312 -31.20 9.98 -3.75
N ASN A 313 -30.73 9.55 -4.92
CA ASN A 313 -30.52 10.38 -6.12
C ASN A 313 -29.63 11.62 -5.92
N GLN A 314 -28.72 11.58 -4.94
CA GLN A 314 -27.81 12.68 -4.59
C GLN A 314 -26.49 12.65 -5.38
N LEU A 315 -26.33 11.79 -6.39
CA LEU A 315 -25.12 11.69 -7.23
C LEU A 315 -25.35 12.14 -8.68
N GLY A 316 -26.47 12.81 -8.94
CA GLY A 316 -26.83 13.28 -10.27
C GLY A 316 -27.24 12.16 -11.25
N ARG A 317 -27.47 12.55 -12.51
CA ARG A 317 -27.99 11.67 -13.58
C ARG A 317 -27.01 10.53 -13.96
N LYS A 318 -25.71 10.77 -13.82
CA LYS A 318 -24.64 9.81 -14.14
C LYS A 318 -23.78 9.57 -12.89
N PRO A 319 -24.24 8.76 -11.93
CA PRO A 319 -23.47 8.47 -10.74
C PRO A 319 -22.12 7.82 -11.10
N PRO A 320 -21.05 8.05 -10.33
CA PRO A 320 -19.78 7.40 -10.56
C PRO A 320 -19.88 5.87 -10.40
N ALA A 321 -19.14 5.14 -11.23
CA ALA A 321 -18.88 3.74 -10.99
C ALA A 321 -17.88 3.59 -9.83
N VAL A 322 -18.08 2.60 -8.96
CA VAL A 322 -17.18 2.38 -7.81
C VAL A 322 -16.35 1.13 -8.08
N VAL A 323 -15.04 1.26 -7.98
CA VAL A 323 -14.10 0.13 -8.05
C VAL A 323 -13.43 0.00 -6.69
N TYR A 324 -13.38 -1.21 -6.14
CA TYR A 324 -12.71 -1.49 -4.87
C TYR A 324 -11.54 -2.45 -5.11
N THR A 325 -10.35 -2.10 -4.65
CA THR A 325 -9.17 -2.98 -4.71
C THR A 325 -8.74 -3.44 -3.33
N MET A 326 -8.64 -4.76 -3.17
CA MET A 326 -8.01 -5.41 -2.02
C MET A 326 -6.52 -5.60 -2.30
N HIS A 327 -5.67 -4.93 -1.52
CA HIS A 327 -4.21 -4.96 -1.65
C HIS A 327 -3.57 -6.04 -0.77
N ASN A 328 -4.14 -6.28 0.42
CA ASN A 328 -3.67 -7.32 1.33
C ASN A 328 -4.84 -8.07 1.96
N TYR A 329 -5.18 -9.24 1.41
CA TYR A 329 -6.32 -10.04 1.88
C TYR A 329 -6.17 -10.54 3.33
N LEU A 330 -4.93 -10.70 3.83
CA LEU A 330 -4.68 -11.15 5.20
C LEU A 330 -5.04 -10.08 6.22
N ASP A 331 -4.66 -8.83 5.95
CA ASP A 331 -4.95 -7.70 6.84
C ASP A 331 -6.37 -7.17 6.66
N GLU A 332 -6.84 -7.10 5.41
CA GLU A 332 -8.15 -6.54 5.09
C GLU A 332 -9.31 -7.40 5.59
N SER A 333 -9.16 -8.73 5.60
CA SER A 333 -10.17 -9.64 6.17
C SER A 333 -10.36 -9.44 7.68
N ARG A 334 -9.35 -8.93 8.39
CA ARG A 334 -9.38 -8.62 9.82
C ARG A 334 -9.87 -7.20 10.13
N TYR A 335 -9.90 -6.34 9.12
CA TYR A 335 -10.14 -4.92 9.31
C TYR A 335 -11.61 -4.64 9.66
N THR A 336 -11.83 -4.06 10.84
CA THR A 336 -13.16 -3.89 11.43
C THR A 336 -13.34 -2.56 12.14
N HIS A 337 -14.59 -2.16 12.30
CA HIS A 337 -14.99 -1.13 13.25
C HIS A 337 -16.08 -1.63 14.18
N SER A 338 -16.16 -1.04 15.38
CA SER A 338 -17.27 -1.24 16.28
C SER A 338 -18.58 -0.68 15.70
N ILE A 339 -19.69 -1.38 15.93
CA ILE A 339 -21.04 -0.89 15.60
C ILE A 339 -21.30 0.48 16.26
N ALA A 340 -20.77 0.69 17.46
CA ALA A 340 -20.89 1.95 18.19
C ALA A 340 -20.23 3.12 17.43
N SER A 341 -19.07 2.89 16.80
CA SER A 341 -18.43 3.87 15.92
C SER A 341 -19.28 4.11 14.69
N ILE A 342 -19.71 3.06 13.99
CA ILE A 342 -20.51 3.15 12.76
C ILE A 342 -21.81 3.93 12.98
N ASN A 343 -22.56 3.60 14.03
CA ASN A 343 -23.81 4.30 14.39
C ASN A 343 -23.62 5.81 14.59
N LYS A 344 -22.41 6.26 14.93
CA LYS A 344 -22.11 7.68 15.10
C LYS A 344 -22.12 8.43 13.76
N PHE A 345 -21.78 7.78 12.66
CA PHE A 345 -21.62 8.40 11.33
C PHE A 345 -22.75 8.03 10.35
N GLN A 346 -23.67 7.15 10.72
CA GLN A 346 -24.85 6.85 9.90
C GLN A 346 -25.87 7.99 9.88
N ASP A 347 -26.37 8.29 8.68
CA ASP A 347 -27.46 9.25 8.45
C ASP A 347 -28.77 8.73 9.06
N GLU A 348 -29.11 7.46 8.81
CA GLU A 348 -30.28 6.79 9.38
C GLU A 348 -29.90 5.55 10.21
N LEU A 349 -30.59 5.35 11.35
CA LEU A 349 -30.36 4.17 12.21
C LEU A 349 -31.04 2.90 11.68
N ARG A 350 -31.94 3.01 10.69
CA ARG A 350 -32.63 1.88 10.06
C ARG A 350 -31.68 1.04 9.18
N ASP A 351 -30.55 1.61 8.78
CA ASP A 351 -29.46 0.94 8.06
C ASP A 351 -28.87 -0.27 8.79
N GLN A 352 -29.14 -0.45 10.08
CA GLN A 352 -28.62 -1.58 10.85
C GLN A 352 -29.06 -2.95 10.33
N GLN A 353 -30.21 -3.05 9.66
CA GLN A 353 -30.64 -4.31 9.02
C GLN A 353 -29.79 -4.63 7.80
N HIS A 354 -29.45 -3.62 6.98
CA HIS A 354 -28.60 -3.77 5.80
C HIS A 354 -27.13 -4.08 6.15
N MET A 355 -26.70 -3.75 7.37
CA MET A 355 -25.35 -4.03 7.86
C MET A 355 -25.17 -5.44 8.46
N GLN A 356 -26.26 -6.18 8.69
CA GLN A 356 -26.21 -7.51 9.33
C GLN A 356 -25.28 -8.52 8.62
N PRO A 357 -25.24 -8.62 7.28
CA PRO A 357 -24.38 -9.58 6.60
C PRO A 357 -22.90 -9.39 6.95
N TYR A 358 -22.49 -8.14 7.16
CA TYR A 358 -21.11 -7.72 7.45
C TYR A 358 -20.80 -7.64 8.95
N THR A 359 -21.78 -7.93 9.81
CA THR A 359 -21.67 -7.78 11.26
C THR A 359 -21.38 -9.14 11.91
N ARG A 360 -20.38 -9.21 12.79
CA ARG A 360 -20.18 -10.34 13.71
C ARG A 360 -19.90 -9.81 15.11
N GLY A 361 -20.70 -10.26 16.09
CA GLY A 361 -20.64 -9.72 17.44
C GLY A 361 -20.93 -8.22 17.45
N SER A 362 -20.02 -7.41 18.02
CA SER A 362 -20.13 -5.95 18.08
C SER A 362 -19.38 -5.21 16.97
N ARG A 363 -18.95 -5.92 15.92
CA ARG A 363 -18.06 -5.42 14.86
C ARG A 363 -18.64 -5.57 13.47
N VAL A 364 -18.28 -4.63 12.61
CA VAL A 364 -18.56 -4.61 11.18
C VAL A 364 -17.25 -4.80 10.43
N PHE A 365 -17.24 -5.70 9.44
CA PHE A 365 -16.10 -5.98 8.56
C PHE A 365 -16.17 -5.09 7.32
N MET A 366 -15.14 -4.26 7.11
CA MET A 366 -15.20 -3.21 6.08
C MET A 366 -14.92 -3.74 4.67
N ALA A 367 -14.09 -4.77 4.53
CA ALA A 367 -13.72 -5.32 3.22
C ALA A 367 -14.94 -5.91 2.49
N SER A 368 -15.73 -6.77 3.16
CA SER A 368 -16.96 -7.34 2.57
C SER A 368 -18.03 -6.30 2.27
N LEU A 369 -18.19 -5.31 3.17
CA LEU A 369 -19.07 -4.16 2.91
C LEU A 369 -18.63 -3.38 1.66
N GLY A 370 -17.34 -3.05 1.57
CA GLY A 370 -16.78 -2.30 0.44
C GLY A 370 -16.94 -3.05 -0.87
N MET A 371 -16.63 -4.35 -0.88
CA MET A 371 -16.78 -5.21 -2.05
C MET A 371 -18.23 -5.31 -2.53
N ASP A 372 -19.18 -5.54 -1.63
CA ASP A 372 -20.59 -5.69 -2.01
C ASP A 372 -21.19 -4.40 -2.59
N HIS A 373 -20.79 -3.24 -2.08
CA HIS A 373 -21.29 -1.94 -2.56
C HIS A 373 -20.52 -1.36 -3.76
N ALA A 374 -19.31 -1.86 -4.06
CA ALA A 374 -18.60 -1.50 -5.28
C ALA A 374 -19.29 -2.06 -6.53
N THR A 375 -19.07 -1.47 -7.71
CA THR A 375 -19.48 -2.07 -8.99
C THR A 375 -18.57 -3.25 -9.31
N MET A 376 -17.26 -2.98 -9.37
CA MET A 376 -16.20 -3.97 -9.64
C MET A 376 -15.28 -4.12 -8.44
N VAL A 377 -14.76 -5.33 -8.26
CA VAL A 377 -13.75 -5.63 -7.24
C VAL A 377 -12.49 -6.14 -7.93
N THR A 378 -11.34 -5.65 -7.49
CA THR A 378 -10.05 -6.17 -7.93
C THR A 378 -9.17 -6.61 -6.78
N VAL A 379 -8.23 -7.51 -7.07
CA VAL A 379 -7.18 -7.94 -6.16
C VAL A 379 -5.82 -7.86 -6.85
N VAL A 380 -4.74 -7.88 -6.07
CA VAL A 380 -3.38 -7.79 -6.60
C VAL A 380 -2.96 -9.13 -7.24
N GLY A 381 -3.02 -9.19 -8.56
CA GLY A 381 -2.55 -10.32 -9.36
C GLY A 381 -3.63 -11.33 -9.73
N GLU A 382 -3.54 -11.82 -10.97
CA GLU A 382 -4.43 -12.82 -11.54
C GLU A 382 -4.34 -14.19 -10.86
N PRO A 383 -3.13 -14.74 -10.57
CA PRO A 383 -3.04 -16.03 -9.88
C PRO A 383 -3.74 -16.01 -8.53
N MET A 384 -3.56 -14.93 -7.76
CA MET A 384 -4.23 -14.77 -6.47
C MET A 384 -5.76 -14.71 -6.61
N ALA A 385 -6.28 -14.00 -7.62
CA ALA A 385 -7.71 -13.96 -7.88
C ALA A 385 -8.28 -15.33 -8.26
N SER A 386 -7.57 -16.07 -9.12
CA SER A 386 -7.95 -17.43 -9.53
C SER A 386 -7.93 -18.38 -8.34
N ASP A 387 -6.85 -18.39 -7.55
CA ASP A 387 -6.71 -19.28 -6.40
C ASP A 387 -7.76 -19.02 -5.31
N MET A 388 -8.17 -17.75 -5.12
CA MET A 388 -9.26 -17.39 -4.22
C MET A 388 -10.60 -18.01 -4.66
N VAL A 389 -10.98 -17.89 -5.93
CA VAL A 389 -12.32 -18.33 -6.40
C VAL A 389 -12.38 -19.81 -6.74
N GLU A 390 -11.25 -20.41 -7.12
CA GLU A 390 -11.10 -21.84 -7.42
C GLU A 390 -10.78 -22.67 -6.17
N GLY A 391 -10.70 -22.03 -5.00
CA GLY A 391 -10.55 -22.70 -3.71
C GLY A 391 -9.17 -23.30 -3.46
N ARG A 392 -8.14 -22.90 -4.23
CA ARG A 392 -6.74 -23.30 -4.00
C ARG A 392 -6.08 -22.50 -2.87
N LEU A 393 -6.56 -21.28 -2.60
CA LEU A 393 -6.06 -20.45 -1.52
C LEU A 393 -6.88 -20.63 -0.24
N ASP A 394 -6.25 -21.16 0.81
CA ASP A 394 -6.79 -21.14 2.17
C ASP A 394 -6.15 -20.03 2.99
N PHE A 395 -6.97 -19.19 3.62
CA PHE A 395 -6.46 -18.06 4.41
C PHE A 395 -7.31 -17.76 5.65
N PRO A 396 -6.69 -17.19 6.70
CA PRO A 396 -7.40 -16.89 7.94
C PRO A 396 -8.59 -15.96 7.71
N LEU A 397 -9.73 -16.28 8.31
CA LEU A 397 -10.96 -15.47 8.28
C LEU A 397 -11.55 -15.24 6.88
N LYS A 398 -11.24 -16.12 5.93
CA LYS A 398 -11.86 -16.12 4.60
C LYS A 398 -13.39 -16.10 4.66
N GLU A 399 -13.98 -16.65 5.71
CA GLU A 399 -15.43 -16.69 5.92
C GLU A 399 -16.11 -15.31 5.96
N LEU A 400 -15.31 -14.25 6.18
CA LEU A 400 -15.79 -12.88 6.30
C LEU A 400 -15.82 -12.12 4.98
N VAL A 401 -15.17 -12.66 3.95
CA VAL A 401 -14.96 -12.02 2.64
C VAL A 401 -15.38 -12.90 1.47
N MET A 402 -15.30 -14.22 1.59
CA MET A 402 -15.49 -15.16 0.48
C MET A 402 -16.88 -15.10 -0.15
N GLU A 403 -17.94 -14.84 0.63
CA GLU A 403 -19.28 -14.68 0.07
C GLU A 403 -19.36 -13.48 -0.90
N SER A 404 -18.71 -12.37 -0.55
CA SER A 404 -18.63 -11.17 -1.40
C SER A 404 -17.77 -11.43 -2.63
N VAL A 405 -16.60 -12.08 -2.46
CA VAL A 405 -15.68 -12.44 -3.55
C VAL A 405 -16.37 -13.34 -4.57
N LEU A 406 -16.97 -14.45 -4.12
CA LEU A 406 -17.63 -15.40 -5.01
C LEU A 406 -18.84 -14.78 -5.70
N ARG A 407 -19.64 -13.97 -5.00
CA ARG A 407 -20.75 -13.26 -5.62
C ARG A 407 -20.25 -12.35 -6.73
N LYS A 408 -19.16 -11.60 -6.52
CA LYS A 408 -18.59 -10.75 -7.58
C LYS A 408 -18.04 -11.56 -8.75
N ALA A 409 -17.32 -12.63 -8.47
CA ALA A 409 -16.75 -13.50 -9.49
C ALA A 409 -17.83 -14.18 -10.36
N GLN A 410 -18.90 -14.70 -9.76
CA GLN A 410 -20.05 -15.28 -10.47
C GLN A 410 -20.69 -14.30 -11.47
N HIS A 411 -20.68 -13.00 -11.16
CA HIS A 411 -21.23 -11.96 -12.02
C HIS A 411 -20.21 -11.36 -12.98
N SER A 412 -19.01 -11.95 -13.13
CA SER A 412 -17.91 -11.36 -13.92
C SER A 412 -17.52 -9.95 -13.44
N ARG A 413 -17.43 -9.75 -12.11
CA ARG A 413 -17.13 -8.45 -11.47
C ARG A 413 -15.94 -8.53 -10.50
N PHE A 414 -15.12 -9.57 -10.60
CA PHE A 414 -13.96 -9.82 -9.74
C PHE A 414 -12.75 -10.15 -10.61
N TYR A 415 -11.70 -9.34 -10.52
CA TYR A 415 -10.52 -9.46 -11.39
C TYR A 415 -9.22 -9.32 -10.62
N GLY A 416 -8.24 -10.17 -10.92
CA GLY A 416 -6.87 -9.98 -10.48
C GLY A 416 -6.12 -9.06 -11.44
N ILE A 417 -5.61 -7.94 -10.91
CA ILE A 417 -4.82 -6.97 -11.66
C ILE A 417 -3.42 -6.95 -11.07
N SER A 418 -2.40 -7.27 -11.86
CA SER A 418 -1.02 -7.24 -11.38
C SER A 418 -0.60 -5.84 -10.94
N ASN A 419 0.26 -5.73 -9.93
CA ASN A 419 0.87 -4.44 -9.58
C ASN A 419 1.99 -4.13 -10.56
N GLY A 420 2.09 -2.86 -10.96
CA GLY A 420 3.27 -2.36 -11.68
C GLY A 420 4.37 -1.93 -10.71
N LEU A 421 5.61 -2.00 -11.18
CA LEU A 421 6.77 -1.44 -10.49
C LEU A 421 6.91 0.05 -10.81
N ASP A 422 7.08 0.86 -9.76
CA ASP A 422 7.54 2.23 -9.90
C ASP A 422 9.07 2.27 -10.10
N LEU A 423 9.48 2.46 -11.35
CA LEU A 423 10.90 2.57 -11.71
C LEU A 423 11.46 3.99 -11.54
N THR A 424 10.66 4.95 -11.09
CA THR A 424 11.07 6.36 -11.03
C THR A 424 11.86 6.74 -9.79
N GLN A 425 11.48 6.21 -8.61
CA GLN A 425 12.07 6.63 -7.33
C GLN A 425 13.50 6.11 -7.11
N LEU A 426 13.83 4.94 -7.65
CA LEU A 426 15.15 4.31 -7.58
C LEU A 426 15.66 4.03 -8.99
N ASN A 427 15.93 5.09 -9.74
CA ASN A 427 16.31 5.02 -11.14
C ASN A 427 17.83 5.18 -11.35
N PRO A 428 18.57 4.16 -11.81
CA PRO A 428 20.01 4.26 -11.97
C PRO A 428 20.44 5.19 -13.12
N PHE A 429 19.53 5.54 -14.04
CA PHE A 429 19.77 6.46 -15.15
C PHE A 429 19.63 7.92 -14.71
N THR A 430 18.69 8.22 -13.82
CA THR A 430 18.33 9.61 -13.46
C THR A 430 18.65 10.00 -12.02
N ASP A 431 19.02 9.07 -11.13
CA ASP A 431 19.35 9.41 -9.74
C ASP A 431 20.51 10.40 -9.66
N SER A 432 20.20 11.60 -9.13
CA SER A 432 21.13 12.72 -9.03
C SER A 432 22.45 12.35 -8.33
N ARG A 433 22.44 11.40 -7.39
CA ARG A 433 23.64 10.98 -6.66
C ARG A 433 24.59 10.19 -7.54
N LEU A 434 24.08 9.40 -8.49
CA LEU A 434 24.87 8.65 -9.46
C LEU A 434 25.34 9.56 -10.60
N VAL A 435 24.43 10.36 -11.16
CA VAL A 435 24.69 11.27 -12.29
C VAL A 435 25.77 12.30 -11.94
N THR A 436 25.63 12.99 -10.80
CA THR A 436 26.60 14.01 -10.35
C THR A 436 28.00 13.43 -10.17
N ARG A 437 28.11 12.13 -9.88
CA ARG A 437 29.39 11.44 -9.67
C ARG A 437 29.91 10.71 -10.93
N LYS A 438 29.25 10.89 -12.08
CA LYS A 438 29.62 10.34 -13.40
C LYS A 438 29.59 8.82 -13.51
N PHE A 439 28.68 8.18 -12.77
CA PHE A 439 28.40 6.74 -12.89
C PHE A 439 26.91 6.42 -12.85
N GLY A 440 26.07 7.39 -13.23
CA GLY A 440 24.71 7.08 -13.67
C GLY A 440 24.72 6.24 -14.94
N TYR A 441 23.70 5.41 -15.12
CA TYR A 441 23.61 4.53 -16.28
C TYR A 441 23.39 5.36 -17.56
N PRO A 442 24.02 4.98 -18.68
CA PRO A 442 24.01 5.77 -19.91
C PRO A 442 22.66 5.71 -20.63
N GLU A 443 22.29 6.84 -21.24
CA GLU A 443 21.06 6.99 -22.03
C GLU A 443 21.01 6.03 -23.23
N TYR A 444 22.16 5.78 -23.88
CA TYR A 444 22.27 4.80 -24.97
C TYR A 444 21.72 3.42 -24.59
N ALA A 445 22.02 2.95 -23.37
CA ALA A 445 21.54 1.66 -22.89
C ALA A 445 20.02 1.69 -22.66
N LEU A 446 19.48 2.79 -22.14
CA LEU A 446 18.04 2.97 -21.95
C LEU A 446 17.29 2.95 -23.28
N ASP A 447 17.77 3.71 -24.27
CA ASP A 447 17.20 3.75 -25.63
C ASP A 447 17.14 2.35 -26.25
N LEU A 448 18.20 1.57 -26.06
CA LEU A 448 18.31 0.23 -26.62
C LEU A 448 17.34 -0.75 -25.94
N ILE A 449 17.16 -0.65 -24.61
CA ILE A 449 16.14 -1.41 -23.87
C ILE A 449 14.73 -1.04 -24.35
N MET A 450 14.44 0.26 -24.53
CA MET A 450 13.14 0.74 -24.97
C MET A 450 12.78 0.24 -26.39
N ARG A 451 13.72 0.36 -27.34
CA ARG A 451 13.53 -0.16 -28.71
C ARG A 451 13.22 -1.65 -28.71
N ASN A 452 13.91 -2.44 -27.89
CA ASN A 452 13.71 -3.89 -27.79
C ASN A 452 12.43 -4.29 -27.02
N ASN A 453 11.75 -3.35 -26.35
CA ASN A 453 10.46 -3.61 -25.70
C ASN A 453 9.27 -3.27 -26.60
N ASP A 454 9.36 -2.22 -27.41
CA ASP A 454 8.24 -1.77 -28.25
C ASP A 454 8.07 -2.62 -29.51
N GLN A 455 9.13 -3.29 -29.99
CA GLN A 455 9.15 -3.87 -31.34
C GLN A 455 8.66 -5.31 -31.48
N TYR A 456 8.38 -6.08 -30.42
CA TYR A 456 8.21 -7.54 -30.57
C TYR A 456 7.09 -8.19 -29.73
N PRO A 457 6.15 -8.96 -30.33
CA PRO A 457 5.07 -9.67 -29.63
C PRO A 457 5.59 -10.84 -28.79
N ALA A 458 4.89 -11.17 -27.69
CA ALA A 458 5.27 -12.22 -26.73
C ALA A 458 5.34 -13.65 -27.29
N ASN A 459 4.79 -13.89 -28.48
CA ASN A 459 4.43 -15.24 -28.92
C ASN A 459 5.48 -15.89 -29.82
N VAL A 460 6.68 -15.31 -29.95
CA VAL A 460 7.77 -15.91 -30.70
C VAL A 460 9.01 -16.02 -29.81
N GLN A 461 9.49 -17.25 -29.58
CA GLN A 461 10.85 -17.49 -29.10
C GLN A 461 11.83 -16.94 -30.14
N GLN A 462 12.15 -15.65 -30.04
CA GLN A 462 12.97 -14.95 -31.01
C GLN A 462 14.19 -14.35 -30.35
N ARG A 463 15.34 -14.57 -30.99
CA ARG A 463 16.63 -14.00 -30.62
C ARG A 463 16.53 -12.47 -30.64
N ILE A 464 16.84 -11.83 -29.53
CA ILE A 464 16.89 -10.37 -29.41
C ILE A 464 18.27 -9.90 -29.85
N ALA A 465 18.31 -8.89 -30.72
CA ALA A 465 19.56 -8.25 -31.14
C ALA A 465 19.88 -7.03 -30.26
N TRP A 466 21.12 -6.97 -29.79
CA TRP A 466 21.68 -5.91 -28.96
C TRP A 466 22.81 -5.23 -29.72
N PRO A 467 22.53 -4.18 -30.53
CA PRO A 467 23.57 -3.43 -31.23
C PRO A 467 24.33 -2.55 -30.24
N LEU A 468 25.42 -3.06 -29.66
CA LEU A 468 26.15 -2.36 -28.61
C LEU A 468 26.92 -1.15 -29.17
N SER A 469 27.28 -0.20 -28.30
CA SER A 469 28.10 0.94 -28.70
C SER A 469 29.57 0.57 -28.87
N GLY A 470 30.30 1.29 -29.72
CA GLY A 470 31.76 1.23 -29.77
C GLY A 470 32.45 1.94 -28.59
N LEU A 471 31.71 2.75 -27.83
CA LEU A 471 32.24 3.56 -26.72
C LEU A 471 31.99 2.86 -25.38
N PRO A 472 33.04 2.58 -24.57
CA PRO A 472 32.87 1.94 -23.27
C PRO A 472 32.03 2.74 -22.25
N ASN A 473 31.88 4.05 -22.44
CA ASN A 473 31.08 4.90 -21.57
C ASN A 473 29.57 4.70 -21.75
N ASP A 474 29.16 4.10 -22.87
CA ASP A 474 27.76 3.81 -23.17
C ASP A 474 27.32 2.46 -22.58
N TYR A 475 28.22 1.76 -21.87
CA TYR A 475 27.96 0.48 -21.24
C TYR A 475 27.49 0.67 -19.80
N LEU A 476 26.43 -0.05 -19.41
CA LEU A 476 25.94 -0.16 -18.05
C LEU A 476 27.01 -0.73 -17.13
N THR A 477 27.69 -1.77 -17.59
CA THR A 477 28.74 -2.48 -16.85
C THR A 477 29.90 -1.58 -16.45
N THR A 478 30.28 -0.62 -17.29
CA THR A 478 31.27 0.42 -16.96
C THR A 478 30.79 1.31 -15.80
N SER A 479 29.49 1.62 -15.75
CA SER A 479 28.90 2.41 -14.65
C SER A 479 28.87 1.60 -13.35
N LYS A 480 28.59 0.30 -13.41
CA LYS A 480 28.67 -0.62 -12.26
C LYS A 480 30.10 -0.68 -11.69
N ASP A 481 31.11 -0.80 -12.56
CA ASP A 481 32.52 -0.80 -12.14
C ASP A 481 32.92 0.51 -11.44
N ARG A 482 32.43 1.66 -11.94
CA ARG A 482 32.65 2.96 -11.30
C ARG A 482 31.96 3.07 -9.95
N ALA A 483 30.73 2.59 -9.82
CA ALA A 483 30.02 2.55 -8.55
C ALA A 483 30.77 1.69 -7.52
N LYS A 484 31.28 0.52 -7.94
CA LYS A 484 32.09 -0.36 -7.09
C LYS A 484 33.40 0.28 -6.64
N ARG A 485 34.14 0.92 -7.56
CA ARG A 485 35.34 1.71 -7.22
C ARG A 485 35.03 2.87 -6.27
N PHE A 486 33.85 3.49 -6.39
CA PHE A 486 33.42 4.54 -5.47
C PHE A 486 33.22 4.00 -4.05
N LEU A 487 32.67 2.79 -3.89
CA LEU A 487 32.54 2.15 -2.59
C LEU A 487 33.90 1.84 -1.96
N VAL A 488 34.88 1.41 -2.76
CA VAL A 488 36.27 1.22 -2.31
C VAL A 488 36.90 2.54 -1.88
N LYS A 489 36.79 3.59 -2.71
CA LYS A 489 37.31 4.94 -2.38
C LYS A 489 36.69 5.52 -1.11
N ARG A 490 35.49 5.08 -0.74
CA ARG A 490 34.79 5.51 0.47
C ARG A 490 34.95 4.55 1.64
N SER A 491 35.84 3.57 1.53
CA SER A 491 36.19 2.59 2.55
C SER A 491 35.01 1.73 3.02
N LEU A 492 33.98 1.57 2.17
CA LEU A 492 32.96 0.56 2.41
C LEU A 492 33.43 -0.82 1.92
N LEU A 493 34.15 -0.84 0.80
CA LEU A 493 34.77 -2.04 0.24
C LEU A 493 36.30 -1.93 0.29
N LEU A 494 36.98 -3.07 0.24
CA LEU A 494 38.44 -3.16 0.13
C LEU A 494 38.87 -3.21 -1.34
N GLU A 495 40.15 -2.97 -1.64
CA GLU A 495 40.65 -3.03 -3.03
C GLU A 495 40.51 -4.42 -3.65
N GLU A 496 40.67 -5.48 -2.84
CA GLU A 496 40.45 -6.87 -3.25
C GLU A 496 39.00 -7.12 -3.70
N ASP A 497 38.02 -6.40 -3.15
CA ASP A 497 36.61 -6.55 -3.50
C ASP A 497 36.30 -6.10 -4.93
N LEU A 498 37.20 -5.35 -5.61
CA LEU A 498 37.01 -4.96 -7.00
C LEU A 498 36.84 -6.16 -7.94
N GLN A 499 37.55 -7.26 -7.66
CA GLN A 499 37.53 -8.47 -8.48
C GLN A 499 36.49 -9.49 -8.02
N ARG A 500 35.96 -9.35 -6.80
CA ARG A 500 35.01 -10.29 -6.19
C ARG A 500 33.57 -9.96 -6.58
N PRO A 501 32.68 -10.92 -6.88
CA PRO A 501 31.27 -10.59 -7.09
C PRO A 501 30.66 -9.91 -5.85
N LEU A 502 29.74 -8.97 -6.06
CA LEU A 502 29.03 -8.27 -4.99
C LEU A 502 27.55 -8.66 -4.95
N ALA A 503 27.11 -9.26 -3.84
CA ALA A 503 25.69 -9.50 -3.56
C ALA A 503 25.12 -8.41 -2.64
N VAL A 504 23.88 -8.01 -2.89
CA VAL A 504 23.15 -7.04 -2.04
C VAL A 504 21.81 -7.61 -1.60
N TYR A 505 21.53 -7.49 -0.31
CA TYR A 505 20.20 -7.70 0.28
C TYR A 505 19.65 -6.36 0.78
N VAL A 506 18.38 -6.10 0.52
CA VAL A 506 17.65 -4.96 1.10
C VAL A 506 16.30 -5.43 1.66
N GLY A 507 16.12 -5.33 2.97
CA GLY A 507 14.90 -5.82 3.63
C GLY A 507 14.94 -5.70 5.15
N THR A 508 13.99 -6.33 5.82
CA THR A 508 13.88 -6.35 7.28
C THR A 508 14.85 -7.34 7.91
N LEU A 509 15.25 -7.08 9.16
CA LEU A 509 16.02 -8.00 9.97
C LEU A 509 15.13 -8.50 11.10
N ASP A 510 14.47 -9.64 10.89
CA ASP A 510 13.54 -10.26 11.83
C ASP A 510 13.83 -11.76 11.98
N ASP A 511 13.16 -12.41 12.92
CA ASP A 511 13.47 -13.82 13.23
C ASP A 511 13.16 -14.77 12.07
N ALA A 512 12.30 -14.36 11.12
CA ALA A 512 11.98 -15.14 9.93
C ALA A 512 13.07 -15.02 8.85
N THR A 513 13.65 -13.84 8.67
CA THR A 513 14.67 -13.55 7.64
C THR A 513 16.08 -13.96 8.04
N MET A 514 16.42 -13.85 9.32
CA MET A 514 17.79 -14.06 9.81
C MET A 514 18.38 -15.45 9.48
N PRO A 515 17.66 -16.57 9.59
CA PRO A 515 18.20 -17.89 9.24
C PRO A 515 18.71 -17.96 7.80
N SER A 516 17.91 -17.51 6.83
CA SER A 516 18.30 -17.50 5.41
C SER A 516 19.42 -16.50 5.12
N LEU A 517 19.45 -15.34 5.78
CA LEU A 517 20.55 -14.37 5.64
C LEU A 517 21.88 -14.94 6.15
N LEU A 518 21.88 -15.64 7.28
CA LEU A 518 23.07 -16.30 7.83
C LEU A 518 23.53 -17.45 6.94
N ASN A 519 22.59 -18.22 6.39
CA ASN A 519 22.92 -19.27 5.44
C ASN A 519 23.56 -18.67 4.17
N ALA A 520 22.97 -17.62 3.62
CA ALA A 520 23.49 -16.93 2.44
C ALA A 520 24.87 -16.34 2.67
N ALA A 521 25.10 -15.73 3.83
CA ALA A 521 26.41 -15.23 4.24
C ALA A 521 27.50 -16.32 4.16
N ARG A 522 27.20 -17.53 4.65
CA ARG A 522 28.14 -18.66 4.58
C ARG A 522 28.38 -19.13 3.15
N SER A 523 27.32 -19.26 2.35
CA SER A 523 27.44 -19.69 0.94
C SER A 523 28.19 -18.66 0.09
N PHE A 524 27.97 -17.37 0.32
CA PHE A 524 28.69 -16.29 -0.35
C PHE A 524 30.16 -16.25 0.05
N HIS A 525 30.48 -16.39 1.35
CA HIS A 525 31.86 -16.49 1.82
C HIS A 525 32.59 -17.66 1.15
N ALA A 526 31.99 -18.86 1.14
CA ALA A 526 32.57 -20.05 0.51
C ALA A 526 32.85 -19.87 -1.01
N ASN A 527 32.04 -19.04 -1.68
CA ASN A 527 32.16 -18.74 -3.11
C ASN A 527 32.91 -17.43 -3.42
N ASN A 528 33.60 -16.86 -2.43
CA ASN A 528 34.36 -15.60 -2.56
C ASN A 528 33.52 -14.40 -3.03
N VAL A 529 32.24 -14.34 -2.61
CA VAL A 529 31.30 -13.25 -2.91
C VAL A 529 31.24 -12.32 -1.70
N LYS A 530 31.38 -11.01 -1.94
CA LYS A 530 31.17 -9.99 -0.90
C LYS A 530 29.67 -9.75 -0.73
N PHE A 531 29.17 -9.72 0.50
CA PHE A 531 27.73 -9.56 0.76
C PHE A 531 27.43 -8.29 1.55
N ILE A 532 26.57 -7.41 1.01
CA ILE A 532 26.10 -6.22 1.70
C ILE A 532 24.63 -6.39 2.10
N VAL A 533 24.32 -6.20 3.38
CA VAL A 533 22.98 -6.27 3.95
C VAL A 533 22.55 -4.86 4.37
N LEU A 534 21.47 -4.34 3.79
CA LEU A 534 20.95 -3.00 4.07
C LEU A 534 19.52 -3.09 4.60
N ALA A 535 19.31 -2.62 5.83
CA ALA A 535 17.98 -2.63 6.43
C ALA A 535 17.42 -1.19 6.58
N PRO A 536 16.33 -0.83 5.87
CA PRO A 536 15.82 0.55 5.79
C PRO A 536 15.07 1.03 7.03
N GLU A 537 14.40 0.11 7.74
CA GLU A 537 13.51 0.40 8.87
C GLU A 537 14.08 0.03 10.24
N SER A 538 15.31 -0.46 10.26
CA SER A 538 15.97 -0.90 11.47
C SER A 538 16.66 0.27 12.18
N GLY A 539 16.99 0.04 13.44
CA GLY A 539 17.57 1.01 14.35
C GLY A 539 17.28 0.72 15.81
N SER A 540 16.60 -0.40 16.09
CA SER A 540 16.49 -0.95 17.43
C SER A 540 17.79 -1.65 17.83
N ASP A 541 18.02 -1.79 19.14
CA ASP A 541 19.17 -2.53 19.66
C ASP A 541 19.20 -4.00 19.16
N GLN A 542 18.02 -4.59 18.91
CA GLN A 542 17.90 -5.93 18.35
C GLN A 542 18.41 -6.00 16.91
N ASP A 543 18.09 -5.00 16.09
CA ASP A 543 18.55 -4.99 14.69
C ASP A 543 20.06 -4.77 14.60
N LEU A 544 20.63 -3.94 15.48
CA LEU A 544 22.07 -3.74 15.58
C LEU A 544 22.78 -5.05 15.98
N ALA A 545 22.25 -5.77 16.96
CA ALA A 545 22.78 -7.08 17.35
C ALA A 545 22.71 -8.12 16.20
N ARG A 546 21.61 -8.10 15.41
CA ARG A 546 21.48 -8.93 14.20
C ARG A 546 22.51 -8.55 13.13
N CYS A 547 22.80 -7.26 12.94
CA CYS A 547 23.89 -6.83 12.05
C CYS A 547 25.25 -7.31 12.55
N ASP A 548 25.54 -7.22 13.84
CA ASP A 548 26.80 -7.71 14.42
C ASP A 548 26.99 -9.22 14.18
N GLN A 549 25.92 -10.00 14.33
CA GLN A 549 25.91 -11.43 14.04
C GLN A 549 26.23 -11.74 12.58
N LEU A 550 25.70 -10.94 11.64
CA LEU A 550 25.98 -11.07 10.21
C LEU A 550 27.41 -10.63 9.87
N ASN A 551 27.88 -9.52 10.43
CA ASN A 551 29.24 -9.01 10.23
C ASN A 551 30.31 -9.99 10.73
N ALA A 552 30.00 -10.79 11.76
CA ALA A 552 30.88 -11.85 12.25
C ALA A 552 31.11 -12.99 11.23
N GLN A 553 30.34 -13.07 10.14
CA GLN A 553 30.56 -14.06 9.06
C GLN A 553 31.71 -13.67 8.10
N GLY A 554 32.44 -12.57 8.37
CA GLY A 554 33.66 -12.17 7.67
C GLY A 554 33.40 -11.33 6.42
N ASP A 555 32.89 -11.96 5.35
CA ASP A 555 32.67 -11.30 4.05
C ASP A 555 31.35 -10.53 3.93
N VAL A 556 30.79 -10.15 5.08
CA VAL A 556 29.49 -9.49 5.16
C VAL A 556 29.66 -8.08 5.71
N ILE A 557 28.92 -7.14 5.15
CA ILE A 557 28.75 -5.78 5.66
C ILE A 557 27.26 -5.54 5.85
N ALA A 558 26.80 -5.70 7.08
CA ALA A 558 25.43 -5.47 7.50
C ALA A 558 25.29 -4.12 8.19
N MET A 559 24.33 -3.33 7.72
CA MET A 559 24.03 -1.98 8.22
C MET A 559 22.53 -1.84 8.48
N ALA A 560 22.21 -1.34 9.67
CA ALA A 560 20.83 -1.21 10.16
C ALA A 560 20.41 0.23 10.48
N THR A 561 21.25 1.25 10.34
CA THR A 561 20.77 2.62 10.66
C THR A 561 20.12 3.30 9.46
N PRO A 562 19.07 4.12 9.64
CA PRO A 562 18.45 4.86 8.53
C PRO A 562 19.42 5.85 7.85
N LYS A 563 20.44 6.31 8.58
CA LYS A 563 21.50 7.18 8.07
C LYS A 563 22.42 6.41 7.11
N GLU A 564 22.84 5.20 7.49
CA GLU A 564 23.65 4.33 6.62
C GLU A 564 22.86 3.89 5.40
N PHE A 565 21.61 3.46 5.58
CA PHE A 565 20.73 3.09 4.49
C PHE A 565 20.63 4.20 3.44
N ARG A 566 20.28 5.43 3.85
CA ARG A 566 20.20 6.58 2.93
C ARG A 566 21.53 6.90 2.25
N ARG A 567 22.64 6.68 2.95
CA ARG A 567 24.00 6.98 2.46
C ARG A 567 24.44 5.98 1.40
N TRP A 568 24.15 4.69 1.57
CA TRP A 568 24.77 3.62 0.78
C TRP A 568 23.83 2.90 -0.19
N ASN A 569 22.52 2.89 0.05
CA ASN A 569 21.56 2.07 -0.69
C ASN A 569 21.69 2.17 -2.22
N ILE A 570 21.70 3.39 -2.77
CA ILE A 570 21.79 3.57 -4.23
C ILE A 570 23.13 3.10 -4.80
N PHE A 571 24.22 3.31 -4.06
CA PHE A 571 25.57 2.97 -4.52
C PHE A 571 25.85 1.48 -4.44
N ALA A 572 25.37 0.82 -3.38
CA ALA A 572 25.44 -0.63 -3.22
C ALA A 572 24.67 -1.32 -4.36
N ARG A 573 23.43 -0.89 -4.64
CA ARG A 573 22.63 -1.44 -5.75
C ARG A 573 23.27 -1.21 -7.12
N ALA A 574 23.80 -0.01 -7.37
CA ALA A 574 24.51 0.30 -8.63
C ALA A 574 25.80 -0.53 -8.81
N ALA A 575 26.45 -0.94 -7.72
CA ALA A 575 27.64 -1.79 -7.77
C ALA A 575 27.33 -3.29 -7.76
N ALA A 576 26.11 -3.70 -7.39
CA ALA A 576 25.74 -5.09 -7.12
C ALA A 576 25.79 -5.94 -8.39
N ASP A 577 26.42 -7.10 -8.30
CA ASP A 577 26.40 -8.13 -9.33
C ASP A 577 25.21 -9.08 -9.13
N PHE A 578 24.76 -9.27 -7.88
CA PHE A 578 23.60 -10.11 -7.53
C PHE A 578 22.65 -9.40 -6.55
N ALA A 579 21.36 -9.68 -6.67
CA ALA A 579 20.35 -9.30 -5.67
C ALA A 579 19.88 -10.55 -4.92
N PHE A 580 20.02 -10.55 -3.60
CA PHE A 580 19.55 -11.65 -2.74
C PHE A 580 18.22 -11.27 -2.08
N VAL A 581 17.22 -12.16 -2.13
CA VAL A 581 15.86 -11.89 -1.64
C VAL A 581 15.37 -13.06 -0.78
N VAL A 582 14.90 -12.74 0.44
CA VAL A 582 14.57 -13.74 1.48
C VAL A 582 13.07 -13.88 1.76
N ASN A 583 12.22 -12.95 1.31
CA ASN A 583 10.81 -12.91 1.72
C ASN A 583 9.80 -12.95 0.57
N GLU A 584 8.65 -13.56 0.88
CA GLU A 584 7.41 -13.65 0.13
C GLU A 584 6.71 -12.27 0.03
N ASP A 585 7.21 -11.38 -0.82
CA ASP A 585 6.37 -10.30 -1.34
C ASP A 585 5.63 -10.83 -2.58
N PRO A 586 4.28 -10.92 -2.59
CA PRO A 586 3.52 -11.33 -3.77
C PRO A 586 3.83 -10.49 -5.01
N VAL A 587 4.34 -9.26 -4.82
CA VAL A 587 4.75 -8.36 -5.90
C VAL A 587 6.24 -8.54 -6.28
N GLY A 588 7.06 -9.05 -5.36
CA GLY A 588 8.51 -9.26 -5.55
C GLY A 588 9.31 -7.97 -5.70
N MET A 589 8.93 -6.87 -5.06
CA MET A 589 9.56 -5.56 -5.27
C MET A 589 11.10 -5.55 -5.14
N PRO A 590 11.72 -6.22 -4.14
CA PRO A 590 13.17 -6.26 -4.03
C PRO A 590 13.85 -6.98 -5.20
N ALA A 591 13.24 -8.05 -5.71
CA ALA A 591 13.73 -8.81 -6.85
C ALA A 591 13.69 -7.96 -8.13
N ALA A 592 12.56 -7.32 -8.38
CA ALA A 592 12.38 -6.44 -9.52
C ALA A 592 13.32 -5.22 -9.49
N GLN A 593 13.59 -4.66 -8.30
CA GLN A 593 14.61 -3.64 -8.13
C GLN A 593 16.02 -4.17 -8.41
N GLY A 594 16.36 -5.40 -8.02
CA GLY A 594 17.64 -6.02 -8.37
C GLY A 594 17.86 -6.05 -9.88
N LEU A 595 16.86 -6.55 -10.60
CA LEU A 595 16.85 -6.60 -12.07
C LEU A 595 17.00 -5.20 -12.68
N TRP A 596 16.35 -4.18 -12.13
CA TRP A 596 16.44 -2.79 -12.59
C TRP A 596 17.85 -2.19 -12.48
N PHE A 597 18.67 -2.66 -11.55
CA PHE A 597 20.10 -2.32 -11.45
C PHE A 597 21.01 -3.25 -12.27
N GLY A 598 20.43 -4.12 -13.10
CA GLY A 598 21.16 -5.05 -13.93
C GLY A 598 21.78 -6.21 -13.14
N ALA A 599 21.17 -6.62 -12.04
CA ALA A 599 21.62 -7.73 -11.19
C ALA A 599 20.57 -8.85 -11.19
N PRO A 600 20.92 -10.10 -11.57
CA PRO A 600 20.01 -11.24 -11.44
C PRO A 600 19.69 -11.52 -9.97
N VAL A 601 18.58 -12.23 -9.77
CA VAL A 601 18.00 -12.48 -8.44
C VAL A 601 18.37 -13.88 -7.96
N ILE A 602 18.81 -14.01 -6.72
CA ILE A 602 18.96 -15.30 -6.03
C ILE A 602 17.88 -15.35 -4.95
N MET A 603 16.94 -16.30 -5.04
CA MET A 603 15.82 -16.39 -4.09
C MET A 603 15.24 -17.80 -3.97
N ASN A 604 14.51 -18.03 -2.87
CA ASN A 604 13.79 -19.27 -2.65
C ASN A 604 12.60 -19.42 -3.64
N SER A 605 12.38 -20.63 -4.17
CA SER A 605 11.35 -20.96 -5.17
C SER A 605 9.96 -21.24 -4.60
N ASN A 606 9.75 -21.15 -3.28
CA ASN A 606 8.45 -21.43 -2.65
C ASN A 606 7.36 -20.43 -3.06
N SER A 607 7.72 -19.20 -3.41
CA SER A 607 6.80 -18.18 -3.93
C SER A 607 7.53 -17.31 -4.95
N VAL A 608 7.55 -17.78 -6.20
CA VAL A 608 8.27 -17.13 -7.30
C VAL A 608 7.31 -16.18 -8.02
N PRO A 609 7.59 -14.87 -8.06
CA PRO A 609 6.87 -13.96 -8.93
C PRO A 609 6.92 -14.46 -10.38
N ALA A 610 5.78 -14.43 -11.09
CA ALA A 610 5.65 -15.01 -12.44
C ALA A 610 6.65 -14.48 -13.49
N TYR A 611 7.31 -13.36 -13.20
CA TYR A 611 8.33 -12.75 -14.08
C TYR A 611 9.75 -13.22 -13.83
N LEU A 612 9.99 -13.97 -12.75
CA LEU A 612 11.28 -14.58 -12.50
C LEU A 612 11.32 -15.92 -13.21
N HIS A 613 12.34 -16.07 -14.04
CA HIS A 613 12.60 -17.25 -14.84
C HIS A 613 13.91 -17.84 -14.34
N ASP A 614 13.83 -19.06 -13.80
CA ASP A 614 15.01 -19.80 -13.38
C ASP A 614 15.86 -20.23 -14.58
N ARG A 615 17.09 -20.60 -14.28
CA ARG A 615 18.00 -21.22 -15.25
C ARG A 615 17.41 -22.52 -15.84
N PRO A 616 17.74 -22.87 -17.10
CA PRO A 616 17.20 -24.07 -17.74
C PRO A 616 17.53 -25.37 -16.98
N ALA A 617 16.56 -26.28 -16.84
CA ALA A 617 16.68 -27.54 -16.08
C ALA A 617 17.78 -28.50 -16.61
N ALA A 618 18.17 -28.40 -17.89
CA ALA A 618 19.25 -29.20 -18.48
C ALA A 618 20.65 -28.64 -18.18
N ALA A 619 20.73 -27.52 -17.46
CA ALA A 619 21.97 -26.88 -17.06
C ALA A 619 22.33 -27.31 -15.63
N THR A 620 22.49 -28.61 -15.38
CA THR A 620 23.44 -29.05 -14.35
C THR A 620 24.83 -28.78 -14.94
N TRP A 621 25.51 -27.74 -14.45
CA TRP A 621 26.77 -27.26 -15.05
C TRP A 621 27.96 -28.18 -14.72
N SER A 622 27.75 -29.49 -14.78
CA SER A 622 28.81 -30.48 -14.73
C SER A 622 29.52 -30.49 -16.08
N THR A 623 30.61 -29.73 -16.16
CA THR A 623 31.80 -29.93 -17.01
C THR A 623 31.66 -29.96 -18.54
N ALA A 624 30.47 -30.07 -19.13
CA ALA A 624 30.22 -29.85 -20.56
C ALA A 624 29.41 -28.57 -20.73
N GLU A 625 29.96 -27.60 -21.46
CA GLU A 625 29.33 -26.30 -21.70
C GLU A 625 27.93 -26.51 -22.31
N PRO A 626 26.82 -26.14 -21.64
CA PRO A 626 25.55 -26.05 -22.33
C PRO A 626 25.71 -24.95 -23.40
N GLU A 627 25.51 -25.31 -24.67
CA GLU A 627 25.63 -24.39 -25.80
C GLU A 627 24.61 -23.26 -25.61
N ARG A 628 25.08 -22.10 -25.12
CA ARG A 628 24.25 -20.91 -24.94
C ARG A 628 23.89 -20.39 -26.32
N ASP A 629 22.62 -20.08 -26.55
CA ASP A 629 22.16 -19.50 -27.81
C ASP A 629 22.44 -17.98 -27.84
N ILE A 630 23.73 -17.64 -27.76
CA ILE A 630 24.26 -16.28 -27.84
C ILE A 630 25.27 -16.21 -28.98
N HIS A 631 25.01 -15.33 -29.95
CA HIS A 631 25.91 -15.11 -31.08
C HIS A 631 26.42 -13.67 -31.07
N ILE A 632 27.72 -13.50 -31.27
CA ILE A 632 28.36 -12.19 -31.34
C ILE A 632 28.78 -11.93 -32.80
N ILE A 633 28.12 -10.98 -33.44
CA ILE A 633 28.44 -10.55 -34.80
C ILE A 633 29.11 -9.19 -34.72
N ARG A 634 30.30 -9.04 -35.31
CA ARG A 634 30.99 -7.75 -35.37
C ARG A 634 30.83 -7.13 -36.74
N ASP A 635 30.48 -5.85 -36.76
CA ASP A 635 30.47 -5.07 -37.99
C ASP A 635 31.87 -5.06 -38.63
N LYS A 636 31.95 -5.32 -39.92
CA LYS A 636 33.23 -5.52 -40.63
C LYS A 636 34.06 -4.24 -40.73
N GLN A 637 33.44 -3.06 -40.70
CA GLN A 637 34.10 -1.77 -40.87
C GLN A 637 34.41 -1.12 -39.52
N THR A 638 33.41 -1.05 -38.64
CA THR A 638 33.46 -0.35 -37.36
C THR A 638 33.93 -1.26 -36.21
N ARG A 639 33.92 -2.59 -36.40
CA ARG A 639 34.20 -3.62 -35.39
C ARG A 639 33.26 -3.59 -34.17
N ILE A 640 32.18 -2.82 -34.25
CA ILE A 640 31.15 -2.70 -33.22
C ILE A 640 30.40 -4.04 -33.12
N PRO A 641 30.23 -4.60 -31.91
CA PRO A 641 29.55 -5.88 -31.72
C PRO A 641 28.03 -5.73 -31.62
N THR A 642 27.32 -6.59 -32.32
CA THR A 642 25.91 -6.90 -32.12
C THR A 642 25.81 -8.28 -31.47
N VAL A 643 25.13 -8.36 -30.33
CA VAL A 643 24.88 -9.64 -29.65
C VAL A 643 23.46 -10.09 -29.93
N THR A 644 23.27 -11.31 -30.38
CA THR A 644 21.92 -11.90 -30.48
C THR A 644 21.77 -13.00 -29.44
N SER A 645 20.74 -12.91 -28.60
CA SER A 645 20.52 -13.82 -27.46
C SER A 645 19.05 -14.25 -27.42
N SER A 646 18.79 -15.54 -27.20
CA SER A 646 17.43 -16.06 -26.91
C SER A 646 17.23 -16.41 -25.43
N GLU A 647 18.20 -16.14 -24.58
CA GLU A 647 18.10 -16.43 -23.16
C GLU A 647 17.06 -15.53 -22.47
N THR A 648 16.34 -16.11 -21.52
CA THR A 648 15.28 -15.41 -20.78
C THR A 648 15.42 -15.51 -19.26
N TYR A 649 16.25 -16.41 -18.74
CA TYR A 649 16.42 -16.61 -17.29
C TYR A 649 17.00 -15.37 -16.62
N ASN A 650 16.46 -14.97 -15.48
CA ASN A 650 16.86 -13.76 -14.75
C ASN A 650 17.00 -14.00 -13.24
N ALA A 651 16.81 -15.25 -12.82
CA ALA A 651 16.93 -15.66 -11.43
C ALA A 651 17.66 -17.00 -11.31
N TYR A 652 18.19 -17.23 -10.11
CA TYR A 652 18.73 -18.49 -9.62
C TYR A 652 17.87 -18.90 -8.45
N LEU A 653 16.89 -19.75 -8.72
CA LEU A 653 15.91 -20.18 -7.72
C LEU A 653 16.42 -21.43 -6.99
N TYR A 654 15.99 -21.59 -5.73
CA TYR A 654 16.33 -22.74 -4.89
C TYR A 654 15.17 -23.14 -3.97
N THR A 655 14.98 -24.43 -3.72
CA THR A 655 13.87 -24.94 -2.89
C THR A 655 14.22 -25.02 -1.41
N ALA A 656 15.36 -25.63 -1.10
CA ALA A 656 15.86 -25.81 0.27
C ALA A 656 17.15 -25.03 0.51
N ASP A 657 17.50 -24.87 1.80
CA ASP A 657 18.76 -24.24 2.22
C ASP A 657 20.00 -24.95 1.64
N GLU A 658 19.91 -26.25 1.41
CA GLU A 658 20.96 -27.06 0.77
C GLU A 658 21.11 -26.74 -0.72
N ASP A 659 19.99 -26.48 -1.42
CA ASP A 659 19.96 -26.13 -2.85
C ASP A 659 20.46 -24.69 -3.11
N MET A 660 20.47 -23.84 -2.08
CA MET A 660 20.94 -22.46 -2.18
C MET A 660 22.44 -22.41 -2.52
N VAL A 661 23.24 -23.35 -2.02
CA VAL A 661 24.68 -23.43 -2.34
C VAL A 661 24.86 -23.59 -3.85
N GLN A 662 24.11 -24.52 -4.46
CA GLN A 662 24.13 -24.74 -5.91
C GLN A 662 23.68 -23.49 -6.69
N ALA A 663 22.61 -22.83 -6.24
CA ALA A 663 22.14 -21.60 -6.88
C ALA A 663 23.20 -20.48 -6.84
N VAL A 664 23.94 -20.35 -5.73
CA VAL A 664 25.05 -19.40 -5.61
C VAL A 664 26.23 -19.80 -6.50
N GLU A 665 26.58 -21.08 -6.55
CA GLU A 665 27.65 -21.59 -7.42
C GLU A 665 27.35 -21.32 -8.90
N ASP A 666 26.12 -21.61 -9.33
CA ASP A 666 25.65 -21.35 -10.69
C ASP A 666 25.73 -19.84 -11.00
N ALA A 667 25.24 -18.98 -10.09
CA ALA A 667 25.33 -17.53 -10.25
C ALA A 667 26.79 -17.03 -10.39
N VAL A 668 27.69 -17.55 -9.56
CA VAL A 668 29.12 -17.18 -9.58
C VAL A 668 29.82 -17.68 -10.83
N ASN A 669 29.50 -18.88 -11.30
CA ASN A 669 30.03 -19.41 -12.55
C ASN A 669 29.55 -18.57 -13.75
N ASP A 670 28.29 -18.11 -13.75
CA ASP A 670 27.78 -17.22 -14.80
C ASP A 670 28.45 -15.87 -14.76
N TYR A 671 28.65 -15.31 -13.57
CA TYR A 671 29.40 -14.08 -13.39
C TYR A 671 30.81 -14.21 -13.99
N LYS A 672 31.55 -15.29 -13.67
CA LYS A 672 32.90 -15.52 -14.23
C LYS A 672 32.87 -15.59 -15.76
N ARG A 673 31.92 -16.33 -16.34
CA ARG A 673 31.75 -16.45 -17.80
C ARG A 673 31.45 -15.10 -18.46
N ASN A 674 30.46 -14.38 -17.94
CA ASN A 674 30.07 -13.08 -18.47
C ASN A 674 31.20 -12.04 -18.30
N HIS A 675 31.94 -12.08 -17.19
CA HIS A 675 33.04 -11.16 -16.94
C HIS A 675 34.27 -11.41 -17.84
N ALA A 676 34.41 -12.61 -18.42
CA ALA A 676 35.45 -12.90 -19.40
C ALA A 676 35.25 -12.14 -20.73
N SER A 677 34.03 -11.68 -21.03
CA SER A 677 33.71 -10.91 -22.23
C SER A 677 32.88 -9.67 -21.90
N LYS A 678 33.45 -8.47 -22.12
CA LYS A 678 32.74 -7.20 -21.90
C LYS A 678 31.39 -7.13 -22.61
N VAL A 679 31.31 -7.75 -23.79
CA VAL A 679 30.12 -7.80 -24.63
C VAL A 679 29.03 -8.68 -24.01
N LEU A 680 29.40 -9.84 -23.48
CA LEU A 680 28.47 -10.75 -22.78
C LEU A 680 28.01 -10.16 -21.45
N ARG A 681 28.93 -9.53 -20.70
CA ARG A 681 28.59 -8.84 -19.46
C ARG A 681 27.55 -7.73 -19.69
N GLU A 682 27.71 -6.98 -20.77
CA GLU A 682 26.79 -5.89 -21.13
C GLU A 682 25.42 -6.41 -21.57
N GLU A 683 25.37 -7.41 -22.47
CA GLU A 683 24.10 -8.05 -22.85
C GLU A 683 23.36 -8.60 -21.64
N PHE A 684 24.05 -9.28 -20.74
CA PHE A 684 23.46 -9.86 -19.55
C PHE A 684 22.83 -8.78 -18.65
N ALA A 685 23.54 -7.67 -18.43
CA ALA A 685 23.02 -6.54 -17.65
C ALA A 685 21.81 -5.87 -18.33
N LEU A 686 21.86 -5.64 -19.64
CA LEU A 686 20.75 -5.09 -20.44
C LEU A 686 19.50 -5.97 -20.35
N ARG A 687 19.69 -7.29 -20.40
CA ARG A 687 18.62 -8.29 -20.29
C ARG A 687 17.94 -8.26 -18.92
N MET A 688 18.70 -8.12 -17.84
CA MET A 688 18.13 -7.95 -16.50
C MET A 688 17.27 -6.69 -16.40
N ILE A 689 17.78 -5.55 -16.88
CA ILE A 689 17.03 -4.28 -16.83
C ILE A 689 15.77 -4.36 -17.71
N ARG A 690 15.85 -5.00 -18.88
CA ARG A 690 14.68 -5.25 -19.74
C ARG A 690 13.62 -6.09 -19.02
N ALA A 691 14.01 -7.15 -18.31
CA ALA A 691 13.09 -7.95 -17.52
C ALA A 691 12.39 -7.11 -16.43
N ALA A 692 13.11 -6.21 -15.76
CA ALA A 692 12.50 -5.26 -14.81
C ALA A 692 11.51 -4.30 -15.49
N TYR A 693 11.83 -3.80 -16.69
CA TYR A 693 10.95 -2.87 -17.41
C TYR A 693 9.61 -3.51 -17.80
N GLN A 694 9.59 -4.81 -18.10
CA GLN A 694 8.35 -5.56 -18.36
C GLN A 694 7.42 -5.65 -17.13
N LEU A 695 7.88 -5.22 -15.96
CA LEU A 695 7.10 -5.13 -14.72
C LEU A 695 6.54 -3.75 -14.48
N GLY A 696 6.83 -2.78 -15.35
CA GLY A 696 6.27 -1.45 -15.28
C GLY A 696 4.75 -1.46 -15.26
N TRP A 697 4.17 -0.38 -14.74
CA TRP A 697 2.73 -0.10 -14.81
C TRP A 697 2.18 -0.11 -16.24
N HIS A 698 3.04 0.20 -17.20
CA HIS A 698 2.82 0.07 -18.63
C HIS A 698 3.89 -0.86 -19.20
N ARG A 699 3.46 -1.89 -19.93
CA ARG A 699 4.37 -2.91 -20.47
C ARG A 699 4.55 -2.72 -21.98
N ARG A 700 3.45 -2.83 -22.74
CA ARG A 700 3.37 -2.63 -24.20
C ARG A 700 2.08 -1.89 -24.55
N ASP A 701 1.88 -1.60 -25.84
CA ASP A 701 0.66 -1.00 -26.36
C ASP A 701 -0.58 -1.81 -25.92
N LEU A 702 -1.42 -1.19 -25.08
CA LEU A 702 -2.66 -1.76 -24.53
C LEU A 702 -2.46 -2.99 -23.61
N GLU A 703 -1.23 -3.26 -23.15
CA GLU A 703 -0.89 -4.33 -22.19
C GLU A 703 -0.32 -3.81 -20.87
N GLY A 704 -0.73 -4.45 -19.77
CA GLY A 704 -0.19 -4.22 -18.43
C GLY A 704 -1.21 -3.60 -17.47
N PRO A 705 -0.82 -3.45 -16.19
CA PRO A 705 -1.72 -3.07 -15.09
C PRO A 705 -2.58 -1.84 -15.33
N VAL A 706 -2.01 -0.80 -15.92
CA VAL A 706 -2.72 0.47 -16.18
C VAL A 706 -3.88 0.26 -17.15
N HIS A 707 -3.63 -0.48 -18.24
CA HIS A 707 -4.66 -0.80 -19.22
C HIS A 707 -5.68 -1.80 -18.67
N ASP A 708 -5.25 -2.76 -17.85
CA ASP A 708 -6.15 -3.69 -17.17
C ASP A 708 -7.12 -2.94 -16.23
N TYR A 709 -6.61 -1.97 -15.46
CA TYR A 709 -7.46 -1.05 -14.69
C TYR A 709 -8.38 -0.24 -15.59
N GLY A 710 -7.88 0.30 -16.71
CA GLY A 710 -8.69 1.02 -17.70
C GLY A 710 -9.85 0.18 -18.25
N ARG A 711 -9.65 -1.11 -18.49
CA ARG A 711 -10.71 -2.05 -18.92
C ARG A 711 -11.70 -2.32 -17.79
N VAL A 712 -11.23 -2.54 -16.56
CA VAL A 712 -12.10 -2.69 -15.39
C VAL A 712 -12.97 -1.44 -15.20
N TYR A 713 -12.39 -0.25 -15.38
CA TYR A 713 -13.14 1.00 -15.31
C TYR A 713 -14.23 1.09 -16.39
N ARG A 714 -13.90 0.72 -17.64
CA ARG A 714 -14.89 0.67 -18.72
C ARG A 714 -16.03 -0.28 -18.40
N LEU A 715 -15.72 -1.48 -17.92
CA LEU A 715 -16.72 -2.45 -17.49
C LEU A 715 -17.56 -1.90 -16.32
N ALA A 716 -16.93 -1.24 -15.35
CA ALA A 716 -17.61 -0.64 -14.20
C ALA A 716 -18.58 0.48 -14.63
N ILE A 717 -18.20 1.31 -15.60
CA ILE A 717 -19.05 2.37 -16.16
C ILE A 717 -20.22 1.77 -16.93
N ALA A 718 -19.99 0.72 -17.71
CA ALA A 718 -21.04 0.04 -18.49
C ALA A 718 -22.07 -0.65 -17.60
N ASP A 719 -21.62 -1.22 -16.48
CA ASP A 719 -22.44 -1.99 -15.55
C ASP A 719 -22.99 -1.16 -14.38
N ARG A 720 -22.73 0.15 -14.35
CA ARG A 720 -23.23 1.01 -13.29
C ARG A 720 -24.76 1.13 -13.38
N PRO A 721 -25.48 1.00 -12.25
CA PRO A 721 -26.90 1.24 -12.24
C PRO A 721 -27.17 2.74 -12.46
N LEU A 722 -27.92 3.06 -13.51
CA LEU A 722 -28.40 4.40 -13.79
C LEU A 722 -29.73 4.64 -13.08
N VAL A 723 -29.98 5.88 -12.68
CA VAL A 723 -31.27 6.26 -12.10
C VAL A 723 -32.31 6.15 -13.22
N SER A 724 -33.31 5.27 -13.01
CA SER A 724 -34.52 5.26 -13.81
C SER A 724 -35.23 6.60 -13.55
N ILE A 725 -35.08 7.54 -14.47
CA ILE A 725 -35.92 8.75 -14.48
C ILE A 725 -37.36 8.24 -14.50
N ALA A 726 -38.13 8.51 -13.44
CA ALA A 726 -39.53 8.17 -13.43
C ALA A 726 -40.18 8.85 -14.63
N ARG A 727 -40.96 8.13 -15.45
CA ARG A 727 -41.66 8.68 -16.63
C ARG A 727 -42.32 10.03 -16.36
N HIS A 728 -42.77 10.24 -15.12
CA HIS A 728 -43.40 11.46 -14.65
C HIS A 728 -42.50 12.72 -14.75
N GLU A 729 -41.19 12.62 -14.51
CA GLU A 729 -40.26 13.75 -14.62
C GLU A 729 -40.00 14.13 -16.09
N ILE A 730 -40.00 13.15 -17.01
CA ILE A 730 -39.92 13.39 -18.46
C ILE A 730 -41.20 14.10 -18.92
N ASP A 731 -42.37 13.66 -18.46
CA ASP A 731 -43.65 14.28 -18.79
C ASP A 731 -43.75 15.72 -18.24
N GLU A 732 -43.18 15.99 -17.06
CA GLU A 732 -43.12 17.34 -16.48
C GLU A 732 -42.12 18.26 -17.21
N GLU A 733 -40.94 17.76 -17.58
CA GLU A 733 -39.94 18.49 -18.36
C GLU A 733 -40.48 18.80 -19.76
N GLU A 734 -41.20 17.86 -20.38
CA GLU A 734 -41.87 18.04 -21.67
C GLU A 734 -43.07 19.00 -21.55
N ALA A 735 -43.84 18.94 -20.46
CA ALA A 735 -44.91 19.88 -20.18
C ALA A 735 -44.38 21.30 -19.93
N LEU A 736 -43.24 21.44 -19.26
CA LEU A 736 -42.56 22.72 -19.03
C LEU A 736 -42.04 23.30 -20.35
N LEU A 737 -41.37 22.49 -21.18
CA LEU A 737 -40.92 22.87 -22.53
C LEU A 737 -42.09 23.30 -23.41
N ARG A 738 -43.21 22.57 -23.39
CA ARG A 738 -44.43 22.96 -24.10
C ARG A 738 -45.01 24.27 -23.58
N ARG A 739 -44.99 24.52 -22.27
CA ARG A 739 -45.42 25.80 -21.67
C ARG A 739 -44.52 26.95 -22.10
N LEU A 740 -43.20 26.77 -22.05
CA LEU A 740 -42.22 27.78 -22.45
C LEU A 740 -42.29 28.09 -23.95
N LEU A 741 -42.46 27.08 -24.81
CA LEU A 741 -42.68 27.26 -26.25
C LEU A 741 -43.98 28.01 -26.55
N ARG A 742 -45.07 27.69 -25.85
CA ARG A 742 -46.34 28.44 -25.96
C ARG A 742 -46.21 29.87 -25.47
N GLN A 743 -45.43 30.11 -24.42
CA GLN A 743 -45.20 31.44 -23.88
C GLN A 743 -44.33 32.28 -24.82
N ARG A 744 -43.33 31.68 -25.47
CA ARG A 744 -42.53 32.31 -26.52
C ARG A 744 -43.37 32.63 -27.77
N GLN A 745 -44.26 31.73 -28.18
CA GLN A 745 -45.20 32.00 -29.27
C GLN A 745 -46.16 33.15 -28.91
N ARG A 746 -46.72 33.18 -27.69
CA ARG A 746 -47.54 34.30 -27.21
C ARG A 746 -46.78 35.62 -27.16
N ASN A 747 -45.52 35.62 -26.74
CA ASN A 747 -44.69 36.83 -26.70
C ASN A 747 -44.29 37.29 -28.12
N ASN A 748 -44.14 36.39 -29.09
CA ASN A 748 -43.92 36.74 -30.49
C ASN A 748 -45.18 37.25 -31.19
N PHE A 749 -46.39 36.97 -30.69
CA PHE A 749 -47.65 37.53 -31.20
C PHE A 749 -47.97 38.95 -30.67
N HIS A 750 -47.17 39.50 -29.75
CA HIS A 750 -47.32 40.87 -29.24
C HIS A 750 -46.25 41.86 -29.77
N LEU A 751 -45.51 41.47 -30.81
CA LEU A 751 -44.55 42.34 -31.51
C LEU A 751 -44.83 42.37 -33.02
N SER A 752 -46.02 42.85 -33.40
CA SER A 752 -46.23 43.61 -34.64
C SER A 752 -47.61 44.28 -34.61
N ASP A 753 -47.62 45.56 -34.27
CA ASP A 753 -48.43 46.62 -34.89
C ASP A 753 -48.27 47.87 -34.03
N GLY A 754 -47.30 48.71 -34.40
CA GLY A 754 -47.01 49.97 -33.71
C GLY A 754 -45.53 50.33 -33.65
N ASP A 755 -44.87 50.39 -34.81
CA ASP A 755 -43.89 51.42 -35.19
C ASP A 755 -43.35 51.13 -36.60
N ALA A 756 -44.21 51.41 -37.58
CA ALA A 756 -43.93 51.92 -38.93
C ALA A 756 -45.26 52.34 -39.56
#